data_AF-A0A930BBC4-F1
#
_entry.id   AF-A0A930BBC4-F1
#
_cell.length_a   1.000
_cell.length_b   1.000
_cell.length_c   1.000
_cell.angle_alpha   90.00
_cell.angle_beta   90.00
_cell.angle_gamma   90.00
#
_symmetry.space_group_name_H-M   'P 1'
#
loop_
_entity.id
_entity.type
_entity.pdbx_description
1 polymer ?
#
loop_
_entity_poly.entity_id
_entity_poly.type
_entity_poly.pdbx_seq_one_letter_code
_entity_poly.pdbx_strand_id
1 'polypeptide(L)'
;MKLTQYDSTINKNLSNAKINPITDPNAYGANVTGTEALGNALGQVIDARTKAWMKDQNDRVVDATNEYNRQINSLLYDEKNGLTNTMQGKNAEGLQAAYQQNEEKIRQQIMRQYGISSEYANRAFRNQVETSITSNLDSIDKFQRKEFLSYASNQMTEMNENAINSIVRSPDSFESVYGNMETTSRAIMAGTGMDEKSIEIKQRAILDHTAETVLSTLAASNDYERGNKLIGQLRARGGNEVILKKYETLFTGKKVAKDTKDSAETWLNNHPEMMGKSKEEVWEAYRKENPLSFGKDIKGIATGNESYDKWDSFFRKAQKETGLSDEQIRNLKAMCMQESTFNSEAYHDDNDGDPTLGPFQFKSDTGLSVGLDPADRKDPEKSIMAAAKLYKKDLEYHGGDDELAILSHNGGAGGTEAARRNNYLNDVSERYKELYGEELGHHVMSDEEKAALEETERNSFFSVFGEHLQAKKAKETEMMNNLQIQLMDMTENGTSNEDMYEFIKSKGVENPELLNNGSYRSLRLSALKAVTQEKSHGGFGGAEAQNKAFAGIKASIGTDIMNDDDLNKTLKELEQRGYGFTPAQIVELSQELTKAQAGEGKYSVKIDDTETDVMDMTGLAKPDIQKNYAEAKKIVMQEAFDFKSKTGREPNQFERKGMWIKALTEQKVGPDYGFFGMSTPEASPAQLMEIGIKSVSYTYDDKGIDAVDYYGRHHYIPAEDWEKVKKNEVNIEDY
;
A
#
# COMPACT_ATOMS: atom_id res chain seq x y z
N MET A 1 7.89 -95.13 45.76
CA MET A 1 7.77 -94.19 46.90
C MET A 1 6.64 -93.21 46.59
N LYS A 2 5.82 -92.70 47.51
CA LYS A 2 5.32 -93.18 48.82
C LYS A 2 4.10 -92.27 49.13
N LEU A 3 2.97 -92.81 49.62
CA LEU A 3 1.74 -92.03 49.84
C LEU A 3 1.65 -91.45 51.25
N THR A 4 1.07 -90.24 51.37
CA THR A 4 0.31 -89.65 52.50
C THR A 4 -0.52 -88.50 51.91
N GLN A 5 -1.84 -88.55 51.68
CA GLN A 5 -3.03 -88.81 52.53
C GLN A 5 -3.41 -87.69 53.52
N TYR A 6 -4.57 -87.08 53.25
CA TYR A 6 -5.59 -86.52 54.18
C TYR A 6 -5.21 -85.25 55.01
N ASP A 7 -6.13 -84.41 55.48
CA ASP A 7 -7.61 -84.54 55.66
C ASP A 7 -8.43 -83.43 54.94
N SER A 8 -9.76 -83.51 54.95
CA SER A 8 -10.70 -82.68 54.17
C SER A 8 -11.94 -82.22 54.96
N THR A 9 -11.91 -81.00 55.47
CA THR A 9 -13.06 -80.24 56.04
C THR A 9 -12.85 -78.74 55.72
N ILE A 10 -13.81 -77.92 55.25
CA ILE A 10 -15.27 -78.06 55.09
C ILE A 10 -15.72 -77.48 53.71
N ASN A 11 -16.68 -78.19 53.07
CA ASN A 11 -17.61 -77.80 51.98
C ASN A 11 -17.16 -77.13 50.67
N LYS A 12 -17.79 -77.63 49.60
CA LYS A 12 -17.74 -77.17 48.21
C LYS A 12 -18.76 -76.05 47.98
N ASN A 13 -18.57 -75.24 46.93
CA ASN A 13 -19.43 -75.39 45.74
C ASN A 13 -18.84 -74.78 44.45
N LEU A 14 -18.44 -75.69 43.56
CA LEU A 14 -18.56 -75.67 42.09
C LEU A 14 -18.47 -74.33 41.34
N SER A 15 -17.42 -74.19 40.53
CA SER A 15 -17.41 -73.32 39.34
C SER A 15 -17.93 -74.05 38.10
N ASN A 16 -18.49 -73.30 37.14
CA ASN A 16 -18.24 -73.37 35.67
C ASN A 16 -19.50 -73.18 34.80
N ALA A 17 -19.57 -72.05 34.09
CA ALA A 17 -20.30 -71.86 32.82
C ALA A 17 -19.62 -70.73 31.99
N LYS A 18 -19.88 -70.66 30.68
CA LYS A 18 -19.14 -69.87 29.68
C LYS A 18 -20.03 -69.53 28.46
N ILE A 19 -19.84 -68.46 27.69
CA ILE A 19 -18.94 -67.27 27.80
C ILE A 19 -19.52 -66.11 26.93
N ASN A 20 -18.82 -64.97 26.89
CA ASN A 20 -18.99 -63.79 26.01
C ASN A 20 -19.13 -64.12 24.49
N PRO A 21 -19.35 -63.13 23.58
CA PRO A 21 -19.90 -61.76 23.71
C PRO A 21 -21.22 -61.65 22.87
N ILE A 22 -21.71 -60.59 22.19
CA ILE A 22 -21.33 -59.18 21.88
C ILE A 22 -22.64 -58.38 21.60
N THR A 23 -22.70 -57.08 21.90
CA THR A 23 -23.03 -55.95 20.98
C THR A 23 -23.06 -54.60 21.73
N ASP A 24 -22.58 -53.56 21.04
CA ASP A 24 -22.48 -52.14 21.45
C ASP A 24 -23.86 -51.46 21.62
N PRO A 25 -24.04 -50.62 22.66
CA PRO A 25 -24.65 -49.30 22.41
C PRO A 25 -23.98 -48.14 23.17
N ASN A 26 -23.53 -47.14 22.39
CA ASN A 26 -22.96 -45.84 22.78
C ASN A 26 -21.48 -45.93 23.21
N ALA A 27 -20.49 -45.47 22.44
CA ALA A 27 -20.36 -44.18 21.73
C ALA A 27 -20.47 -42.95 22.66
N TYR A 28 -19.58 -41.97 22.46
CA TYR A 28 -19.35 -40.83 23.36
C TYR A 28 -20.62 -40.11 23.85
N GLY A 29 -20.74 -39.93 25.18
CA GLY A 29 -21.51 -38.83 25.76
C GLY A 29 -22.83 -39.16 26.47
N ALA A 30 -22.82 -40.00 27.52
CA ALA A 30 -23.94 -40.12 28.46
C ALA A 30 -23.50 -40.52 29.88
N ASN A 31 -23.14 -39.56 30.73
CA ASN A 31 -22.83 -39.83 32.15
C ASN A 31 -24.09 -39.69 33.02
N VAL A 32 -24.88 -40.77 33.11
CA VAL A 32 -26.20 -40.79 33.80
C VAL A 32 -26.35 -42.04 34.70
N THR A 33 -25.27 -42.50 35.33
CA THR A 33 -25.26 -43.81 36.05
C THR A 33 -24.60 -43.80 37.44
N GLY A 34 -24.36 -42.61 38.03
CA GLY A 34 -23.76 -42.48 39.36
C GLY A 34 -24.54 -43.13 40.53
N THR A 35 -25.83 -43.40 40.35
CA THR A 35 -26.72 -44.04 41.35
C THR A 35 -27.10 -45.48 41.00
N GLU A 36 -27.26 -45.81 39.71
CA GLU A 36 -27.78 -47.12 39.27
C GLU A 36 -26.76 -48.27 39.43
N ALA A 37 -25.47 -47.98 39.26
CA ALA A 37 -24.42 -49.00 39.41
C ALA A 37 -24.34 -49.58 40.83
N LEU A 38 -24.60 -48.76 41.85
CA LEU A 38 -24.71 -49.20 43.25
C LEU A 38 -26.04 -49.91 43.52
N GLY A 39 -27.12 -49.53 42.84
CA GLY A 39 -28.44 -50.17 42.96
C GLY A 39 -28.46 -51.61 42.43
N ASN A 40 -27.90 -51.86 41.25
CA ASN A 40 -27.96 -53.17 40.59
C ASN A 40 -27.16 -54.28 41.31
N ALA A 41 -26.22 -53.94 42.19
CA ALA A 41 -25.50 -54.91 43.02
C ALA A 41 -26.32 -55.46 44.21
N LEU A 42 -27.47 -54.83 44.55
CA LEU A 42 -28.23 -55.11 45.79
C LEU A 42 -29.42 -56.07 45.60
N GLY A 43 -29.60 -56.63 44.40
CA GLY A 43 -30.86 -57.26 43.97
C GLY A 43 -31.27 -58.60 44.60
N GLN A 44 -30.43 -59.26 45.40
CA GLN A 44 -30.71 -60.63 45.87
C GLN A 44 -30.50 -60.84 47.39
N VAL A 45 -31.64 -60.85 48.11
CA VAL A 45 -31.89 -61.39 49.48
C VAL A 45 -30.76 -61.21 50.51
N ILE A 46 -30.79 -60.07 51.22
CA ILE A 46 -29.84 -59.71 52.28
C ILE A 46 -30.59 -59.29 53.56
N ASP A 47 -30.12 -59.77 54.72
CA ASP A 47 -30.67 -59.48 56.07
C ASP A 47 -30.54 -57.99 56.48
N ALA A 48 -31.39 -57.55 57.41
CA ALA A 48 -31.44 -56.19 57.92
C ALA A 48 -30.11 -55.70 58.51
N ARG A 49 -29.34 -56.56 59.19
CA ARG A 49 -28.01 -56.18 59.73
C ARG A 49 -27.02 -55.90 58.61
N THR A 50 -26.99 -56.74 57.58
CA THR A 50 -26.09 -56.57 56.45
C THR A 50 -26.51 -55.39 55.57
N LYS A 51 -27.81 -55.10 55.43
CA LYS A 51 -28.29 -53.85 54.80
C LYS A 51 -27.82 -52.60 55.56
N ALA A 52 -27.87 -52.60 56.88
CA ALA A 52 -27.36 -51.49 57.69
C ALA A 52 -25.84 -51.31 57.53
N TRP A 53 -25.08 -52.42 57.51
CA TRP A 53 -23.64 -52.40 57.25
C TRP A 53 -23.30 -51.89 55.83
N MET A 54 -23.98 -52.38 54.80
CA MET A 54 -23.78 -51.90 53.42
C MET A 54 -24.12 -50.42 53.27
N LYS A 55 -25.13 -49.90 54.00
CA LYS A 55 -25.43 -48.48 54.03
C LYS A 55 -24.28 -47.68 54.66
N ASP A 56 -23.81 -48.05 55.85
CA ASP A 56 -22.65 -47.41 56.51
C ASP A 56 -21.40 -47.38 55.61
N GLN A 57 -21.11 -48.48 54.90
CA GLN A 57 -19.99 -48.53 53.97
C GLN A 57 -20.20 -47.65 52.73
N ASN A 58 -21.43 -47.58 52.20
CA ASN A 58 -21.76 -46.70 51.06
C ASN A 58 -21.73 -45.21 51.45
N ASP A 59 -22.26 -44.84 52.62
CA ASP A 59 -22.25 -43.46 53.13
C ASP A 59 -20.79 -42.94 53.21
N ARG A 60 -19.89 -43.74 53.81
CA ARG A 60 -18.45 -43.42 53.91
C ARG A 60 -17.78 -43.28 52.54
N VAL A 61 -18.13 -44.13 51.56
CA VAL A 61 -17.58 -44.06 50.20
C VAL A 61 -18.03 -42.78 49.50
N VAL A 62 -19.30 -42.38 49.65
CA VAL A 62 -19.82 -41.12 49.09
C VAL A 62 -19.12 -39.91 49.72
N ASP A 63 -19.01 -39.86 51.05
CA ASP A 63 -18.34 -38.76 51.73
C ASP A 63 -16.84 -38.68 51.38
N ALA A 64 -16.16 -39.82 51.30
CA ALA A 64 -14.77 -39.92 50.86
C ALA A 64 -14.58 -39.44 49.40
N THR A 65 -15.46 -39.82 48.48
CA THR A 65 -15.42 -39.37 47.07
C THR A 65 -15.69 -37.87 46.93
N ASN A 66 -16.62 -37.33 47.73
CA ASN A 66 -16.90 -35.89 47.75
C ASN A 66 -15.70 -35.07 48.24
N GLU A 67 -15.09 -35.49 49.35
CA GLU A 67 -13.89 -34.85 49.90
C GLU A 67 -12.67 -35.01 48.97
N TYR A 68 -12.54 -36.15 48.30
CA TYR A 68 -11.50 -36.40 47.30
C TYR A 68 -11.61 -35.43 46.13
N ASN A 69 -12.78 -35.31 45.51
CA ASN A 69 -12.99 -34.37 44.41
C ASN A 69 -12.76 -32.90 44.85
N ARG A 70 -13.08 -32.55 46.10
CA ARG A 70 -12.78 -31.22 46.68
C ARG A 70 -11.28 -30.96 46.79
N GLN A 71 -10.51 -31.91 47.35
CA GLN A 71 -9.06 -31.76 47.50
C GLN A 71 -8.32 -31.81 46.15
N ILE A 72 -8.77 -32.62 45.20
CA ILE A 72 -8.19 -32.67 43.84
C ILE A 72 -8.49 -31.41 43.03
N ASN A 73 -9.69 -30.84 43.13
CA ASN A 73 -10.02 -29.55 42.53
C ASN A 73 -9.10 -28.44 43.07
N SER A 74 -8.92 -28.36 44.40
CA SER A 74 -7.99 -27.42 45.02
C SER A 74 -6.52 -27.65 44.61
N LEU A 75 -6.07 -28.90 44.54
CA LEU A 75 -4.71 -29.25 44.07
C LEU A 75 -4.43 -28.71 42.65
N LEU A 76 -5.40 -28.77 41.75
CA LEU A 76 -5.22 -28.34 40.36
C LEU A 76 -5.45 -26.84 40.15
N TYR A 77 -6.51 -26.29 40.75
CA TYR A 77 -7.10 -25.01 40.32
C TYR A 77 -7.15 -23.93 41.40
N ASP A 78 -6.61 -24.14 42.61
CA ASP A 78 -6.47 -23.08 43.62
C ASP A 78 -5.70 -21.86 43.04
N GLU A 79 -6.28 -20.66 43.16
CA GLU A 79 -5.80 -19.43 42.49
C GLU A 79 -4.35 -19.06 42.80
N LYS A 80 -3.80 -19.55 43.92
CA LYS A 80 -2.46 -19.19 44.41
C LYS A 80 -1.48 -20.35 44.45
N ASN A 81 -1.96 -21.58 44.68
CA ASN A 81 -1.12 -22.76 44.95
C ASN A 81 -1.45 -23.94 44.03
N GLY A 82 -2.49 -23.84 43.21
CA GLY A 82 -2.91 -24.90 42.29
C GLY A 82 -1.84 -25.19 41.24
N LEU A 83 -1.71 -26.46 40.84
CA LEU A 83 -0.69 -26.90 39.88
C LEU A 83 -0.81 -26.17 38.52
N THR A 84 -2.01 -25.84 38.05
CA THR A 84 -2.21 -25.08 36.79
C THR A 84 -1.85 -23.59 36.90
N ASN A 85 -1.76 -23.05 38.11
CA ASN A 85 -1.36 -21.66 38.36
C ASN A 85 0.14 -21.55 38.70
N THR A 86 0.76 -22.62 39.21
CA THR A 86 2.17 -22.65 39.63
C THR A 86 3.11 -23.29 38.60
N MET A 87 2.60 -24.13 37.69
CA MET A 87 3.38 -24.85 36.67
C MET A 87 2.96 -24.45 35.25
N GLN A 88 3.34 -23.24 34.84
CA GLN A 88 3.02 -22.63 33.54
C GLN A 88 4.21 -22.58 32.59
N GLY A 89 3.95 -22.35 31.29
CA GLY A 89 4.97 -22.38 30.24
C GLY A 89 5.79 -23.68 30.26
N LYS A 90 7.13 -23.58 30.18
CA LYS A 90 8.03 -24.74 30.25
C LYS A 90 7.88 -25.56 31.54
N ASN A 91 7.51 -24.96 32.67
CA ASN A 91 7.33 -25.70 33.93
C ASN A 91 6.10 -26.62 33.91
N ALA A 92 5.15 -26.41 32.98
CA ALA A 92 4.00 -27.28 32.80
C ALA A 92 4.40 -28.72 32.44
N GLU A 93 5.56 -28.95 31.82
CA GLU A 93 6.05 -30.28 31.43
C GLU A 93 6.07 -31.28 32.60
N GLY A 94 6.27 -30.82 33.84
CA GLY A 94 6.24 -31.66 35.05
C GLY A 94 4.85 -31.87 35.70
N LEU A 95 3.78 -31.22 35.20
CA LEU A 95 2.50 -31.11 35.90
C LEU A 95 1.82 -32.48 36.10
N GLN A 96 1.82 -33.36 35.10
CA GLN A 96 1.27 -34.72 35.24
C GLN A 96 1.93 -35.51 36.38
N ALA A 97 3.26 -35.44 36.52
CA ALA A 97 4.00 -36.12 37.58
C ALA A 97 3.71 -35.48 38.96
N ALA A 98 3.61 -34.14 39.03
CA ALA A 98 3.23 -33.43 40.24
C ALA A 98 1.78 -33.75 40.68
N TYR A 99 0.86 -33.91 39.73
CA TYR A 99 -0.51 -34.36 40.00
C TYR A 99 -0.52 -35.79 40.55
N GLN A 100 0.04 -36.76 39.82
CA GLN A 100 0.06 -38.18 40.21
C GLN A 100 0.70 -38.39 41.60
N GLN A 101 1.78 -37.67 41.91
CA GLN A 101 2.44 -37.79 43.22
C GLN A 101 1.59 -37.24 44.37
N ASN A 102 0.71 -36.26 44.13
CA ASN A 102 -0.12 -35.65 45.18
C ASN A 102 -1.53 -36.26 45.25
N GLU A 103 -2.08 -36.74 44.13
CA GLU A 103 -3.30 -37.55 44.07
C GLU A 103 -3.19 -38.78 44.98
N GLU A 104 -2.10 -39.55 44.87
CA GLU A 104 -1.91 -40.76 45.68
C GLU A 104 -1.85 -40.45 47.19
N LYS A 105 -1.26 -39.30 47.58
CA LYS A 105 -1.21 -38.85 48.98
C LYS A 105 -2.62 -38.50 49.49
N ILE A 106 -3.37 -37.71 48.73
CA ILE A 106 -4.77 -37.32 49.02
C ILE A 106 -5.65 -38.57 49.13
N ARG A 107 -5.54 -39.48 48.16
CA ARG A 107 -6.25 -40.77 48.12
C ARG A 107 -5.97 -41.61 49.36
N GLN A 108 -4.71 -41.81 49.73
CA GLN A 108 -4.33 -42.55 50.93
C GLN A 108 -4.80 -41.86 52.23
N GLN A 109 -4.74 -40.53 52.31
CA GLN A 109 -5.22 -39.77 53.47
C GLN A 109 -6.71 -39.97 53.67
N ILE A 110 -7.50 -39.81 52.60
CA ILE A 110 -8.96 -39.92 52.63
C ILE A 110 -9.42 -41.34 52.97
N MET A 111 -8.78 -42.37 52.40
CA MET A 111 -9.08 -43.77 52.77
C MET A 111 -8.88 -44.03 54.27
N ARG A 112 -7.87 -43.40 54.91
CA ARG A 112 -7.65 -43.49 56.36
C ARG A 112 -8.69 -42.67 57.14
N GLN A 113 -8.96 -41.44 56.72
CA GLN A 113 -9.87 -40.50 57.38
C GLN A 113 -11.32 -41.02 57.47
N TYR A 114 -11.83 -41.60 56.38
CA TYR A 114 -13.20 -42.13 56.30
C TYR A 114 -13.30 -43.63 56.65
N GLY A 115 -12.18 -44.26 57.05
CA GLY A 115 -12.15 -45.66 57.47
C GLY A 115 -12.50 -46.66 56.36
N ILE A 116 -12.02 -46.41 55.14
CA ILE A 116 -12.22 -47.25 53.94
C ILE A 116 -11.32 -48.49 54.02
N SER A 117 -11.69 -49.42 54.90
CA SER A 117 -10.89 -50.61 55.25
C SER A 117 -11.47 -51.94 54.74
N SER A 118 -12.76 -52.01 54.41
CA SER A 118 -13.35 -53.21 53.81
C SER A 118 -13.00 -53.32 52.33
N GLU A 119 -12.86 -54.55 51.82
CA GLU A 119 -12.57 -54.77 50.39
C GLU A 119 -13.68 -54.19 49.49
N TYR A 120 -14.93 -54.28 49.94
CA TYR A 120 -16.09 -53.67 49.30
C TYR A 120 -15.95 -52.15 49.18
N ALA A 121 -15.74 -51.45 50.30
CA ALA A 121 -15.65 -49.98 50.31
C ALA A 121 -14.41 -49.47 49.54
N ASN A 122 -13.28 -50.18 49.66
CA ASN A 122 -12.05 -49.87 48.93
C ASN A 122 -12.24 -50.01 47.40
N ARG A 123 -12.89 -51.09 46.95
CA ARG A 123 -13.22 -51.30 45.53
C ARG A 123 -14.23 -50.26 45.01
N ALA A 124 -15.27 -49.96 45.80
CA ALA A 124 -16.28 -48.97 45.44
C ALA A 124 -15.68 -47.56 45.30
N PHE A 125 -14.92 -47.11 46.30
CA PHE A 125 -14.22 -45.82 46.29
C PHE A 125 -13.25 -45.70 45.10
N ARG A 126 -12.39 -46.71 44.88
CA ARG A 126 -11.46 -46.73 43.72
C ARG A 126 -12.19 -46.56 42.39
N ASN A 127 -13.24 -47.35 42.14
CA ASN A 127 -14.02 -47.25 40.91
C ASN A 127 -14.66 -45.86 40.73
N GLN A 128 -15.03 -45.20 41.83
CA GLN A 128 -15.67 -43.88 41.79
C GLN A 128 -14.66 -42.74 41.51
N VAL A 129 -13.41 -42.86 42.00
CA VAL A 129 -12.36 -41.85 41.76
C VAL A 129 -11.62 -42.06 40.43
N GLU A 130 -11.53 -43.27 39.89
CA GLU A 130 -10.81 -43.58 38.64
C GLU A 130 -11.29 -42.74 37.44
N THR A 131 -12.60 -42.45 37.39
CA THR A 131 -13.20 -41.57 36.37
C THR A 131 -12.71 -40.11 36.54
N SER A 132 -12.60 -39.65 37.78
CA SER A 132 -12.06 -38.32 38.11
C SER A 132 -10.57 -38.24 37.73
N ILE A 133 -9.77 -39.25 38.07
CA ILE A 133 -8.35 -39.33 37.71
C ILE A 133 -8.16 -39.27 36.20
N THR A 134 -8.92 -40.07 35.45
CA THR A 134 -8.85 -40.10 33.99
C THR A 134 -9.20 -38.74 33.38
N SER A 135 -10.28 -38.11 33.84
CA SER A 135 -10.72 -36.78 33.37
C SER A 135 -9.72 -35.67 33.73
N ASN A 136 -9.06 -35.76 34.89
CA ASN A 136 -8.03 -34.82 35.30
C ASN A 136 -6.75 -35.00 34.47
N LEU A 137 -6.31 -36.24 34.21
CA LEU A 137 -5.13 -36.51 33.38
C LEU A 137 -5.32 -36.02 31.94
N ASP A 138 -6.49 -36.21 31.34
CA ASP A 138 -6.85 -35.66 30.02
C ASP A 138 -6.89 -34.12 30.02
N SER A 139 -7.39 -33.50 31.09
CA SER A 139 -7.38 -32.04 31.26
C SER A 139 -5.96 -31.49 31.46
N ILE A 140 -5.10 -32.26 32.12
CA ILE A 140 -3.69 -31.94 32.35
C ILE A 140 -2.90 -32.01 31.04
N ASP A 141 -3.01 -33.09 30.25
CA ASP A 141 -2.33 -33.20 28.95
C ASP A 141 -2.65 -32.01 28.03
N LYS A 142 -3.95 -31.66 27.93
CA LYS A 142 -4.42 -30.49 27.17
C LYS A 142 -3.84 -29.18 27.68
N PHE A 143 -3.72 -29.01 28.99
CA PHE A 143 -3.09 -27.84 29.60
C PHE A 143 -1.58 -27.80 29.33
N GLN A 144 -0.85 -28.90 29.56
CA GLN A 144 0.58 -29.00 29.30
C GLN A 144 0.92 -28.70 27.84
N ARG A 145 0.14 -29.26 26.90
CA ARG A 145 0.30 -29.00 25.46
C ARG A 145 0.02 -27.53 25.10
N LYS A 146 -1.01 -26.92 25.70
CA LYS A 146 -1.31 -25.48 25.51
C LYS A 146 -0.16 -24.59 26.00
N GLU A 147 0.35 -24.86 27.21
CA GLU A 147 1.43 -24.07 27.81
C GLU A 147 2.76 -24.25 27.07
N PHE A 148 3.04 -25.45 26.56
CA PHE A 148 4.20 -25.71 25.71
C PHE A 148 4.12 -24.96 24.37
N LEU A 149 2.95 -24.99 23.70
CA LEU A 149 2.71 -24.22 22.46
C LEU A 149 2.83 -22.70 22.70
N SER A 150 2.34 -22.20 23.83
CA SER A 150 2.47 -20.80 24.25
C SER A 150 3.94 -20.40 24.43
N TYR A 151 4.70 -21.18 25.19
CA TYR A 151 6.13 -20.97 25.41
C TYR A 151 6.94 -21.01 24.09
N ALA A 152 6.67 -22.00 23.24
CA ALA A 152 7.29 -22.11 21.92
C ALA A 152 7.00 -20.89 21.04
N SER A 153 5.76 -20.39 21.04
CA SER A 153 5.36 -19.19 20.30
C SER A 153 6.12 -17.94 20.77
N ASN A 154 6.20 -17.71 22.09
CA ASN A 154 6.88 -16.53 22.64
C ASN A 154 8.37 -16.51 22.29
N GLN A 155 9.05 -17.66 22.39
CA GLN A 155 10.48 -17.77 22.05
C GLN A 155 10.73 -17.55 20.56
N MET A 156 9.81 -17.93 19.67
CA MET A 156 9.89 -17.59 18.25
C MET A 156 9.68 -16.10 18.01
N THR A 157 8.71 -15.45 18.67
CA THR A 157 8.50 -14.00 18.55
C THR A 157 9.74 -13.22 18.99
N GLU A 158 10.25 -13.47 20.20
CA GLU A 158 11.44 -12.81 20.74
C GLU A 158 12.66 -13.00 19.82
N MET A 159 12.86 -14.20 19.29
CA MET A 159 13.97 -14.49 18.38
C MET A 159 13.82 -13.78 17.03
N ASN A 160 12.62 -13.79 16.45
CA ASN A 160 12.35 -13.12 15.17
C ASN A 160 12.51 -11.60 15.28
N GLU A 161 12.02 -10.99 16.37
CA GLU A 161 12.24 -9.57 16.65
C GLU A 161 13.72 -9.22 16.79
N ASN A 162 14.51 -10.03 17.51
CA ASN A 162 15.96 -9.83 17.65
C ASN A 162 16.71 -10.01 16.31
N ALA A 163 16.27 -10.93 15.46
CA ALA A 163 16.80 -11.13 14.13
C ALA A 163 16.51 -9.91 13.22
N ILE A 164 15.24 -9.51 13.10
CA ILE A 164 14.83 -8.32 12.32
C ILE A 164 15.59 -7.07 12.78
N ASN A 165 15.68 -6.82 14.10
CA ASN A 165 16.43 -5.67 14.64
C ASN A 165 17.93 -5.71 14.31
N SER A 166 18.51 -6.90 14.18
CA SER A 166 19.93 -7.09 13.82
C SER A 166 20.15 -6.89 12.33
N ILE A 167 19.25 -7.41 11.47
CA ILE A 167 19.30 -7.25 10.01
C ILE A 167 19.05 -5.79 9.60
N VAL A 168 18.09 -5.08 10.24
CA VAL A 168 17.90 -3.63 10.03
C VAL A 168 19.17 -2.82 10.32
N ARG A 169 19.94 -3.20 11.35
CA ARG A 169 21.20 -2.51 11.73
C ARG A 169 22.38 -2.90 10.84
N SER A 170 22.33 -4.07 10.22
CA SER A 170 23.39 -4.59 9.34
C SER A 170 22.78 -5.55 8.30
N PRO A 171 22.25 -5.03 7.17
CA PRO A 171 21.61 -5.87 6.15
C PRO A 171 22.52 -6.98 5.62
N ASP A 172 23.81 -6.67 5.47
CA ASP A 172 24.88 -7.62 5.11
C ASP A 172 24.95 -8.86 6.02
N SER A 173 24.47 -8.78 7.27
CA SER A 173 24.45 -9.92 8.20
C SER A 173 23.32 -10.92 7.95
N PHE A 174 22.36 -10.60 7.06
CA PHE A 174 21.12 -11.35 6.81
C PHE A 174 21.31 -12.87 6.79
N GLU A 175 22.18 -13.38 5.90
CA GLU A 175 22.42 -14.83 5.76
C GLU A 175 22.76 -15.53 7.08
N SER A 176 23.59 -14.88 7.90
CA SER A 176 24.03 -15.42 9.19
C SER A 176 22.97 -15.27 10.29
N VAL A 177 22.24 -14.16 10.32
CA VAL A 177 21.23 -13.90 11.35
C VAL A 177 19.97 -14.70 11.08
N TYR A 178 19.47 -14.64 9.84
CA TYR A 178 18.31 -15.39 9.39
C TYR A 178 18.57 -16.91 9.41
N GLY A 179 19.73 -17.39 8.94
CA GLY A 179 20.04 -18.82 8.96
C GLY A 179 20.06 -19.44 10.36
N ASN A 180 20.58 -18.72 11.36
CA ASN A 180 20.54 -19.15 12.76
C ASN A 180 19.11 -19.14 13.33
N MET A 181 18.33 -18.10 13.01
CA MET A 181 16.92 -17.94 13.40
C MET A 181 16.04 -19.06 12.79
N GLU A 182 16.20 -19.34 11.50
CA GLU A 182 15.50 -20.41 10.78
C GLU A 182 15.80 -21.77 11.42
N THR A 183 17.09 -22.10 11.61
CA THR A 183 17.52 -23.37 12.22
C THR A 183 16.89 -23.57 13.60
N THR A 184 16.85 -22.52 14.43
CA THR A 184 16.30 -22.57 15.78
C THR A 184 14.76 -22.65 15.77
N SER A 185 14.08 -21.90 14.91
CA SER A 185 12.60 -21.94 14.80
C SER A 185 12.10 -23.25 14.20
N ARG A 186 12.79 -23.86 13.22
CA ARG A 186 12.50 -25.23 12.75
C ARG A 186 12.58 -26.23 13.91
N ALA A 187 13.64 -26.18 14.72
CA ALA A 187 13.79 -27.05 15.88
C ALA A 187 12.68 -26.85 16.95
N ILE A 188 12.28 -25.61 17.22
CA ILE A 188 11.16 -25.29 18.12
C ILE A 188 9.84 -25.87 17.58
N MET A 189 9.53 -25.64 16.30
CA MET A 189 8.28 -26.11 15.69
C MET A 189 8.22 -27.64 15.60
N ALA A 190 9.32 -28.31 15.23
CA ALA A 190 9.41 -29.78 15.27
C ALA A 190 9.16 -30.32 16.70
N GLY A 191 9.67 -29.62 17.73
CA GLY A 191 9.38 -29.92 19.13
C GLY A 191 7.89 -29.84 19.52
N THR A 192 7.05 -29.10 18.77
CA THR A 192 5.59 -29.06 18.98
C THR A 192 4.83 -30.23 18.34
N GLY A 193 5.52 -31.15 17.68
CA GLY A 193 4.91 -32.24 16.91
C GLY A 193 4.32 -31.79 15.57
N MET A 194 4.86 -30.71 15.01
CA MET A 194 4.49 -30.19 13.69
C MET A 194 5.20 -30.98 12.58
N ASP A 195 4.52 -31.21 11.46
CA ASP A 195 5.11 -31.85 10.28
C ASP A 195 5.96 -30.87 9.45
N GLU A 196 6.87 -31.39 8.62
CA GLU A 196 7.81 -30.54 7.88
C GLU A 196 7.12 -29.60 6.88
N LYS A 197 5.98 -29.96 6.29
CA LYS A 197 5.27 -29.04 5.37
C LYS A 197 4.65 -27.86 6.12
N SER A 198 4.06 -28.13 7.28
CA SER A 198 3.58 -27.07 8.18
C SER A 198 4.72 -26.19 8.70
N ILE A 199 5.93 -26.75 8.89
CA ILE A 199 7.15 -26.01 9.22
C ILE A 199 7.58 -25.13 8.04
N GLU A 200 7.69 -25.67 6.83
CA GLU A 200 8.07 -24.94 5.60
C GLU A 200 7.15 -23.75 5.31
N ILE A 201 5.83 -23.96 5.38
CA ILE A 201 4.83 -22.89 5.20
C ILE A 201 5.03 -21.76 6.23
N LYS A 202 5.34 -22.11 7.48
CA LYS A 202 5.62 -21.11 8.52
C LYS A 202 6.97 -20.41 8.33
N GLN A 203 8.00 -21.12 7.86
CA GLN A 203 9.29 -20.49 7.54
C GLN A 203 9.17 -19.50 6.37
N ARG A 204 8.40 -19.82 5.32
CA ARG A 204 8.08 -18.86 4.25
C ARG A 204 7.36 -17.62 4.78
N ALA A 205 6.35 -17.79 5.65
CA ALA A 205 5.66 -16.65 6.28
C ALA A 205 6.57 -15.79 7.19
N ILE A 206 7.57 -16.41 7.85
CA ILE A 206 8.59 -15.69 8.64
C ILE A 206 9.58 -14.95 7.72
N LEU A 207 9.97 -15.54 6.60
CA LEU A 207 10.82 -14.90 5.58
C LEU A 207 10.12 -13.67 5.00
N ASP A 208 8.86 -13.79 4.57
CA ASP A 208 8.05 -12.71 4.01
C ASP A 208 7.87 -11.55 5.00
N HIS A 209 7.56 -11.86 6.26
CA HIS A 209 7.44 -10.84 7.30
C HIS A 209 8.78 -10.15 7.61
N THR A 210 9.89 -10.90 7.58
CA THR A 210 11.24 -10.36 7.72
C THR A 210 11.58 -9.45 6.54
N ALA A 211 11.29 -9.88 5.30
CA ALA A 211 11.48 -9.12 4.09
C ALA A 211 10.72 -7.79 4.16
N GLU A 212 9.40 -7.82 4.36
CA GLU A 212 8.60 -6.59 4.39
C GLU A 212 9.06 -5.64 5.51
N THR A 213 9.32 -6.14 6.72
CA THR A 213 9.68 -5.29 7.86
C THR A 213 11.08 -4.66 7.71
N VAL A 214 12.07 -5.40 7.21
CA VAL A 214 13.41 -4.85 7.00
C VAL A 214 13.42 -3.90 5.80
N LEU A 215 12.83 -4.29 4.66
CA LEU A 215 12.84 -3.47 3.45
C LEU A 215 12.02 -2.19 3.61
N SER A 216 10.89 -2.21 4.33
CA SER A 216 10.14 -0.98 4.68
C SER A 216 10.98 -0.04 5.55
N THR A 217 11.76 -0.58 6.49
CA THR A 217 12.61 0.21 7.38
C THR A 217 13.77 0.86 6.61
N LEU A 218 14.41 0.12 5.70
CA LEU A 218 15.46 0.65 4.81
C LEU A 218 14.89 1.69 3.83
N ALA A 219 13.65 1.52 3.37
CA ALA A 219 12.97 2.52 2.52
C ALA A 219 12.65 3.81 3.29
N ALA A 220 12.32 3.72 4.57
CA ALA A 220 12.12 4.87 5.44
C ALA A 220 13.42 5.61 5.80
N SER A 221 14.54 4.89 5.96
CA SER A 221 15.87 5.48 6.22
C SER A 221 16.60 5.99 4.96
N ASN A 222 16.05 5.72 3.76
CA ASN A 222 16.68 5.95 2.46
C ASN A 222 17.97 5.15 2.22
N ASP A 223 18.17 4.01 2.89
CA ASP A 223 19.31 3.11 2.67
C ASP A 223 19.03 2.15 1.48
N TYR A 224 18.80 2.73 0.31
CA TYR A 224 18.33 2.02 -0.89
C TYR A 224 19.39 1.09 -1.51
N GLU A 225 20.69 1.39 -1.34
CA GLU A 225 21.76 0.55 -1.86
C GLU A 225 21.87 -0.77 -1.08
N ARG A 226 21.78 -0.72 0.26
CA ARG A 226 21.68 -1.94 1.08
C ARG A 226 20.32 -2.62 0.92
N GLY A 227 19.25 -1.86 0.69
CA GLY A 227 17.93 -2.37 0.33
C GLY A 227 17.97 -3.29 -0.90
N ASN A 228 18.48 -2.80 -2.04
CA ASN A 228 18.62 -3.60 -3.26
C ASN A 228 19.57 -4.80 -3.09
N LYS A 229 20.67 -4.64 -2.34
CA LYS A 229 21.56 -5.77 -2.02
C LYS A 229 20.86 -6.86 -1.20
N LEU A 230 20.06 -6.47 -0.20
CA LEU A 230 19.29 -7.38 0.64
C LEU A 230 18.19 -8.11 -0.15
N ILE A 231 17.55 -7.45 -1.12
CA ILE A 231 16.58 -8.08 -2.03
C ILE A 231 17.19 -9.29 -2.75
N GLY A 232 18.42 -9.17 -3.26
CA GLY A 232 19.13 -10.29 -3.87
C GLY A 232 19.37 -11.47 -2.90
N GLN A 233 19.60 -11.19 -1.62
CA GLN A 233 19.77 -12.23 -0.59
C GLN A 233 18.42 -12.89 -0.21
N LEU A 234 17.35 -12.09 -0.09
CA LEU A 234 16.00 -12.59 0.18
C LEU A 234 15.47 -13.45 -0.98
N ARG A 235 15.72 -13.02 -2.23
CA ARG A 235 15.42 -13.76 -3.46
C ARG A 235 16.14 -15.12 -3.49
N ALA A 236 17.44 -15.14 -3.15
CA ALA A 236 18.22 -16.37 -3.00
C ALA A 236 17.77 -17.31 -1.85
N ARG A 237 16.85 -16.86 -0.98
CA ARG A 237 16.20 -17.68 0.06
C ARG A 237 14.75 -18.06 -0.27
N GLY A 238 14.25 -17.71 -1.46
CA GLY A 238 12.85 -17.97 -1.85
C GLY A 238 11.84 -17.01 -1.22
N GLY A 239 12.23 -15.75 -0.96
CA GLY A 239 11.33 -14.71 -0.49
C GLY A 239 10.31 -14.28 -1.55
N ASN A 240 9.12 -13.90 -1.11
CA ASN A 240 7.98 -13.59 -1.99
C ASN A 240 8.22 -12.39 -2.93
N GLU A 241 8.28 -12.68 -4.23
CA GLU A 241 8.57 -11.70 -5.29
C GLU A 241 7.62 -10.50 -5.35
N VAL A 242 6.37 -10.64 -4.89
CA VAL A 242 5.42 -9.50 -4.84
C VAL A 242 5.87 -8.47 -3.78
N ILE A 243 6.48 -8.94 -2.69
CA ILE A 243 7.09 -8.07 -1.67
C ILE A 243 8.41 -7.52 -2.19
N LEU A 244 9.27 -8.36 -2.80
CA LEU A 244 10.60 -7.95 -3.25
C LEU A 244 10.54 -6.89 -4.35
N LYS A 245 9.77 -7.11 -5.43
CA LYS A 245 9.63 -6.16 -6.56
C LYS A 245 9.07 -4.79 -6.15
N LYS A 246 8.09 -4.78 -5.22
CA LYS A 246 7.54 -3.55 -4.59
C LYS A 246 8.65 -2.68 -3.99
N TYR A 247 9.63 -3.28 -3.31
CA TYR A 247 10.76 -2.55 -2.72
C TYR A 247 11.89 -2.29 -3.73
N GLU A 248 12.15 -3.20 -4.66
CA GLU A 248 13.15 -3.05 -5.75
C GLU A 248 12.85 -1.83 -6.63
N THR A 249 11.58 -1.66 -7.02
CA THR A 249 11.09 -0.48 -7.75
C THR A 249 11.24 0.80 -6.91
N LEU A 250 10.87 0.75 -5.62
CA LEU A 250 10.93 1.90 -4.70
C LEU A 250 12.36 2.36 -4.42
N PHE A 251 13.30 1.44 -4.24
CA PHE A 251 14.72 1.73 -4.05
C PHE A 251 15.36 2.24 -5.33
N THR A 252 15.01 1.68 -6.49
CA THR A 252 15.46 2.17 -7.79
C THR A 252 14.96 3.60 -8.05
N GLY A 253 13.69 3.90 -7.74
CA GLY A 253 13.14 5.26 -7.78
C GLY A 253 13.84 6.22 -6.83
N LYS A 254 14.15 5.80 -5.59
CA LYS A 254 14.95 6.60 -4.65
C LYS A 254 16.36 6.88 -5.15
N LYS A 255 17.00 5.92 -5.83
CA LYS A 255 18.31 6.11 -6.45
C LYS A 255 18.24 7.10 -7.60
N VAL A 256 17.34 6.90 -8.57
CA VAL A 256 17.12 7.83 -9.68
C VAL A 256 16.86 9.24 -9.15
N ALA A 257 15.95 9.39 -8.20
CA ALA A 257 15.64 10.69 -7.60
C ALA A 257 16.84 11.39 -6.93
N LYS A 258 17.84 10.64 -6.43
CA LYS A 258 19.08 11.23 -5.90
C LYS A 258 20.07 11.55 -7.02
N ASP A 259 20.37 10.58 -7.89
CA ASP A 259 21.36 10.71 -8.95
C ASP A 259 20.97 11.84 -9.94
N THR A 260 19.66 12.00 -10.21
CA THR A 260 19.10 13.15 -10.95
C THR A 260 19.28 14.47 -10.20
N LYS A 261 19.12 14.52 -8.88
CA LYS A 261 19.29 15.77 -8.12
C LYS A 261 20.73 16.26 -8.10
N ASP A 262 21.67 15.36 -7.78
CA ASP A 262 23.11 15.65 -7.79
C ASP A 262 23.59 16.16 -9.18
N SER A 263 23.13 15.52 -10.26
CA SER A 263 23.48 15.90 -11.63
C SER A 263 22.75 17.14 -12.11
N ALA A 264 21.48 17.35 -11.75
CA ALA A 264 20.72 18.56 -12.10
C ALA A 264 21.30 19.82 -11.45
N GLU A 265 21.68 19.78 -10.17
CA GLU A 265 22.35 20.89 -9.49
C GLU A 265 23.67 21.22 -10.20
N THR A 266 24.48 20.20 -10.51
CA THR A 266 25.74 20.35 -11.24
C THR A 266 25.52 20.93 -12.64
N TRP A 267 24.49 20.48 -13.36
CA TRP A 267 24.20 20.91 -14.72
C TRP A 267 23.63 22.34 -14.79
N LEU A 268 22.71 22.70 -13.89
CA LEU A 268 22.12 24.05 -13.81
C LEU A 268 23.14 25.12 -13.41
N ASN A 269 24.10 24.78 -12.54
CA ASN A 269 25.21 25.67 -12.20
C ASN A 269 26.15 25.97 -13.39
N ASN A 270 26.23 25.06 -14.37
CA ASN A 270 27.03 25.23 -15.59
C ASN A 270 26.25 25.88 -16.75
N HIS A 271 24.91 25.89 -16.71
CA HIS A 271 24.02 26.40 -17.77
C HIS A 271 23.09 27.53 -17.29
N PRO A 272 23.63 28.67 -16.79
CA PRO A 272 22.83 29.77 -16.22
C PRO A 272 21.88 30.43 -17.23
N GLU A 273 22.12 30.31 -18.55
CA GLU A 273 21.24 30.79 -19.61
C GLU A 273 19.91 30.03 -19.68
N MET A 274 19.85 28.79 -19.18
CA MET A 274 18.62 28.00 -19.08
C MET A 274 17.61 28.59 -18.09
N MET A 275 18.07 29.43 -17.15
CA MET A 275 17.24 30.10 -16.15
C MET A 275 16.25 31.14 -16.74
N GLY A 276 16.33 31.40 -18.06
CA GLY A 276 15.37 32.24 -18.81
C GLY A 276 14.44 31.46 -19.75
N LYS A 277 14.38 30.12 -19.65
CA LYS A 277 13.62 29.23 -20.54
C LYS A 277 12.38 28.65 -19.87
N SER A 278 11.48 28.07 -20.68
CA SER A 278 10.38 27.26 -20.15
C SER A 278 10.91 25.97 -19.52
N LYS A 279 10.26 25.46 -18.46
CA LYS A 279 10.71 24.25 -17.76
C LYS A 279 10.81 23.05 -18.71
N GLU A 280 9.92 22.94 -19.70
CA GLU A 280 9.99 21.93 -20.75
C GLU A 280 11.26 22.05 -21.62
N GLU A 281 11.65 23.24 -22.09
CA GLU A 281 12.90 23.44 -22.83
C GLU A 281 14.14 23.05 -22.00
N VAL A 282 14.14 23.40 -20.71
CA VAL A 282 15.25 23.12 -19.79
C VAL A 282 15.37 21.61 -19.51
N TRP A 283 14.24 20.93 -19.35
CA TRP A 283 14.17 19.48 -19.17
C TRP A 283 14.69 18.71 -20.38
N GLU A 284 14.23 19.05 -21.60
CA GLU A 284 14.69 18.39 -22.83
C GLU A 284 16.18 18.64 -23.10
N ALA A 285 16.71 19.81 -22.71
CA ALA A 285 18.15 20.09 -22.75
C ALA A 285 18.94 19.22 -21.77
N TYR A 286 18.51 19.15 -20.50
CA TYR A 286 19.14 18.30 -19.48
C TYR A 286 19.13 16.82 -19.88
N ARG A 287 17.98 16.28 -20.27
CA ARG A 287 17.79 14.85 -20.55
C ARG A 287 18.57 14.37 -21.77
N LYS A 288 18.80 15.26 -22.74
CA LYS A 288 19.63 14.99 -23.92
C LYS A 288 21.12 14.79 -23.57
N GLU A 289 21.60 15.45 -22.51
CA GLU A 289 22.99 15.34 -22.04
C GLU A 289 23.15 14.32 -20.91
N ASN A 290 22.08 14.09 -20.15
CA ASN A 290 21.99 13.17 -19.03
C ASN A 290 20.85 12.15 -19.30
N PRO A 291 20.99 11.24 -20.27
CA PRO A 291 19.94 10.26 -20.57
C PRO A 291 19.85 9.20 -19.48
N LEU A 292 18.65 8.99 -18.95
CA LEU A 292 18.36 7.92 -17.99
C LEU A 292 18.79 6.55 -18.53
N SER A 293 19.51 5.78 -17.71
CA SER A 293 20.02 4.46 -18.07
C SER A 293 19.63 3.43 -17.02
N PHE A 294 18.92 2.38 -17.44
CA PHE A 294 18.43 1.31 -16.57
C PHE A 294 19.36 0.08 -16.52
N GLY A 295 20.58 0.19 -17.05
CA GLY A 295 21.48 -0.95 -17.29
C GLY A 295 21.44 -1.40 -18.76
N LYS A 296 21.61 -2.70 -19.01
CA LYS A 296 21.39 -3.25 -20.37
C LYS A 296 19.89 -3.29 -20.67
N ASP A 297 19.45 -2.62 -21.72
CA ASP A 297 18.07 -2.66 -22.19
C ASP A 297 17.65 -4.03 -22.72
N ILE A 298 16.99 -4.83 -21.88
CA ILE A 298 16.09 -5.89 -22.31
C ILE A 298 14.67 -5.30 -22.38
N LYS A 299 13.96 -5.55 -23.48
CA LYS A 299 12.66 -4.92 -23.79
C LYS A 299 11.50 -5.83 -23.44
N GLY A 300 11.25 -5.94 -22.13
CA GLY A 300 10.18 -6.75 -21.56
C GLY A 300 10.36 -8.23 -21.88
N ILE A 301 9.43 -8.81 -22.64
CA ILE A 301 9.50 -10.22 -23.06
C ILE A 301 10.29 -10.47 -24.36
N ALA A 302 10.64 -9.42 -25.12
CA ALA A 302 11.26 -9.56 -26.44
C ALA A 302 12.77 -9.85 -26.32
N THR A 303 13.27 -10.73 -27.18
CA THR A 303 14.70 -11.12 -27.25
C THR A 303 15.50 -10.23 -28.21
N GLY A 304 14.82 -9.59 -29.17
CA GLY A 304 15.46 -8.91 -30.29
C GLY A 304 15.81 -9.85 -31.46
N ASN A 305 15.34 -11.10 -31.42
CA ASN A 305 15.51 -12.09 -32.48
C ASN A 305 14.14 -12.54 -33.01
N GLU A 306 13.82 -12.17 -34.25
CA GLU A 306 12.55 -12.50 -34.92
C GLU A 306 12.22 -14.00 -34.91
N SER A 307 13.21 -14.90 -34.85
CA SER A 307 13.00 -16.35 -34.82
C SER A 307 12.39 -16.85 -33.50
N TYR A 308 12.64 -16.12 -32.41
CA TYR A 308 12.17 -16.43 -31.05
C TYR A 308 11.00 -15.50 -30.64
N ASP A 309 10.94 -14.29 -31.19
CA ASP A 309 9.88 -13.31 -30.93
C ASP A 309 8.65 -13.47 -31.86
N LYS A 310 8.70 -14.39 -32.84
CA LYS A 310 7.61 -14.71 -33.80
C LYS A 310 6.24 -15.02 -33.18
N TRP A 311 6.19 -15.35 -31.89
CA TRP A 311 4.97 -15.69 -31.14
C TRP A 311 4.70 -14.74 -29.96
N ASP A 312 5.38 -13.59 -29.88
CA ASP A 312 5.22 -12.64 -28.78
C ASP A 312 3.81 -12.08 -28.63
N SER A 313 3.03 -12.02 -29.71
CA SER A 313 1.59 -11.71 -29.67
C SER A 313 0.79 -12.73 -28.85
N PHE A 314 1.13 -14.02 -28.96
CA PHE A 314 0.50 -15.10 -28.20
C PHE A 314 0.98 -15.09 -26.75
N PHE A 315 2.27 -14.86 -26.50
CA PHE A 315 2.81 -14.72 -25.15
C PHE A 315 2.20 -13.51 -24.41
N ARG A 316 2.07 -12.34 -25.04
CA ARG A 316 1.40 -11.16 -24.45
C ARG A 316 -0.11 -11.37 -24.26
N LYS A 317 -0.77 -12.15 -25.12
CA LYS A 317 -2.17 -12.55 -24.90
C LYS A 317 -2.29 -13.47 -23.68
N ALA A 318 -1.41 -14.47 -23.58
CA ALA A 318 -1.37 -15.40 -22.44
C ALA A 318 -1.10 -14.67 -21.12
N GLN A 319 -0.11 -13.76 -21.11
CA GLN A 319 0.19 -12.85 -20.00
C GLN A 319 -1.06 -12.12 -19.49
N LYS A 320 -1.84 -11.53 -20.41
CA LYS A 320 -3.06 -10.79 -20.09
C LYS A 320 -4.20 -11.69 -19.59
N GLU A 321 -4.28 -12.95 -20.03
CA GLU A 321 -5.29 -13.91 -19.55
C GLU A 321 -4.93 -14.54 -18.19
N THR A 322 -3.65 -14.65 -17.82
CA THR A 322 -3.20 -15.33 -16.59
C THR A 322 -2.71 -14.39 -15.49
N GLY A 323 -2.41 -13.13 -15.81
CA GLY A 323 -1.82 -12.18 -14.87
C GLY A 323 -0.37 -12.51 -14.48
N LEU A 324 0.36 -13.23 -15.34
CA LEU A 324 1.79 -13.48 -15.16
C LEU A 324 2.62 -12.21 -15.43
N SER A 325 3.74 -12.08 -14.74
CA SER A 325 4.69 -10.98 -14.95
C SER A 325 5.55 -11.20 -16.21
N ASP A 326 6.17 -10.14 -16.73
CA ASP A 326 7.08 -10.17 -17.88
C ASP A 326 8.18 -11.24 -17.72
N GLU A 327 8.73 -11.38 -16.51
CA GLU A 327 9.72 -12.38 -16.13
C GLU A 327 9.20 -13.82 -16.29
N GLN A 328 7.96 -14.06 -15.88
CA GLN A 328 7.31 -15.36 -15.97
C GLN A 328 6.97 -15.73 -17.43
N ILE A 329 6.74 -14.72 -18.27
CA ILE A 329 6.66 -14.90 -19.72
C ILE A 329 8.05 -15.16 -20.34
N ARG A 330 9.13 -14.54 -19.83
CA ARG A 330 10.50 -14.89 -20.25
C ARG A 330 10.87 -16.33 -19.85
N ASN A 331 10.48 -16.78 -18.65
CA ASN A 331 10.60 -18.18 -18.21
C ASN A 331 9.83 -19.12 -19.16
N LEU A 332 8.58 -18.79 -19.50
CA LEU A 332 7.79 -19.55 -20.47
C LEU A 332 8.40 -19.55 -21.89
N LYS A 333 9.04 -18.47 -22.34
CA LYS A 333 9.80 -18.47 -23.61
C LYS A 333 11.04 -19.38 -23.53
N ALA A 334 11.75 -19.41 -22.40
CA ALA A 334 12.87 -20.33 -22.18
C ALA A 334 12.42 -21.80 -22.13
N MET A 335 11.28 -22.09 -21.48
CA MET A 335 10.64 -23.41 -21.49
C MET A 335 10.19 -23.82 -22.90
N CYS A 336 9.54 -22.95 -23.66
CA CYS A 336 9.16 -23.21 -25.06
C CYS A 336 10.38 -23.47 -25.96
N MET A 337 11.53 -22.85 -25.65
CA MET A 337 12.78 -23.10 -26.34
C MET A 337 13.37 -24.47 -25.98
N GLN A 338 13.28 -24.88 -24.71
CA GLN A 338 13.76 -26.18 -24.25
C GLN A 338 12.89 -27.34 -24.77
N GLU A 339 11.57 -27.21 -24.69
CA GLU A 339 10.63 -28.28 -25.08
C GLU A 339 10.53 -28.49 -26.60
N SER A 340 10.74 -27.44 -27.41
CA SER A 340 10.55 -27.54 -28.86
C SER A 340 11.48 -26.68 -29.73
N THR A 341 12.30 -25.81 -29.13
CA THR A 341 12.99 -24.72 -29.86
C THR A 341 12.01 -23.89 -30.70
N PHE A 342 10.84 -23.59 -30.12
CA PHE A 342 9.70 -22.94 -30.77
C PHE A 342 9.21 -23.66 -32.04
N ASN A 343 8.98 -24.97 -31.96
CA ASN A 343 8.46 -25.79 -33.07
C ASN A 343 7.03 -26.27 -32.79
N SER A 344 6.08 -25.86 -33.63
CA SER A 344 4.66 -26.26 -33.54
C SER A 344 4.44 -27.75 -33.84
N GLU A 345 5.30 -28.35 -34.66
CA GLU A 345 5.18 -29.74 -35.11
C GLU A 345 5.95 -30.74 -34.24
N ALA A 346 6.59 -30.28 -33.15
CA ALA A 346 7.38 -31.11 -32.25
C ALA A 346 6.58 -32.32 -31.73
N TYR A 347 7.26 -33.47 -31.68
CA TYR A 347 6.70 -34.78 -31.37
C TYR A 347 7.76 -35.59 -30.62
N HIS A 348 7.41 -36.11 -29.44
CA HIS A 348 8.18 -37.15 -28.75
C HIS A 348 7.21 -38.23 -28.24
N ASP A 349 7.67 -39.47 -28.14
CA ASP A 349 6.83 -40.63 -27.86
C ASP A 349 7.59 -41.64 -27.00
N ASP A 350 7.12 -41.80 -25.77
CA ASP A 350 7.70 -42.69 -24.77
C ASP A 350 7.28 -44.16 -24.98
N ASN A 351 6.43 -44.44 -25.98
CA ASN A 351 5.75 -45.71 -26.23
C ASN A 351 4.73 -46.07 -25.13
N ASP A 352 4.24 -45.08 -24.38
CA ASP A 352 3.18 -45.21 -23.37
C ASP A 352 1.76 -45.13 -23.95
N GLY A 353 1.62 -44.60 -25.17
CA GLY A 353 0.36 -44.46 -25.90
C GLY A 353 -0.19 -43.03 -25.97
N ASP A 354 0.48 -42.05 -25.35
CA ASP A 354 0.14 -40.63 -25.49
C ASP A 354 1.41 -39.80 -25.77
N PRO A 355 1.76 -39.56 -27.05
CA PRO A 355 2.95 -38.79 -27.38
C PRO A 355 2.82 -37.33 -26.91
N THR A 356 3.94 -36.72 -26.54
CA THR A 356 4.01 -35.29 -26.24
C THR A 356 4.06 -34.48 -27.53
N LEU A 357 3.22 -33.44 -27.61
CA LEU A 357 3.02 -32.68 -28.85
C LEU A 357 3.22 -31.18 -28.66
N GLY A 358 3.75 -30.55 -29.72
CA GLY A 358 3.74 -29.11 -29.94
C GLY A 358 4.75 -28.31 -29.09
N PRO A 359 4.59 -26.98 -29.04
CA PRO A 359 5.59 -26.05 -28.52
C PRO A 359 6.06 -26.28 -27.09
N PHE A 360 5.20 -26.87 -26.26
CA PHE A 360 5.43 -27.18 -24.84
C PHE A 360 5.34 -28.67 -24.52
N GLN A 361 5.36 -29.55 -25.53
CA GLN A 361 5.37 -31.01 -25.35
C GLN A 361 4.27 -31.55 -24.41
N PHE A 362 3.04 -31.11 -24.62
CA PHE A 362 1.92 -31.56 -23.78
C PHE A 362 1.57 -33.03 -24.02
N LYS A 363 1.45 -33.81 -22.94
CA LYS A 363 0.57 -35.00 -22.86
C LYS A 363 -0.91 -34.56 -22.93
N SER A 364 -1.80 -35.44 -23.39
CA SER A 364 -3.24 -35.20 -23.55
C SER A 364 -3.91 -34.78 -22.24
N ASP A 365 -3.74 -35.56 -21.18
CA ASP A 365 -4.38 -35.31 -19.88
C ASP A 365 -3.85 -34.03 -19.22
N THR A 366 -2.55 -33.77 -19.32
CA THR A 366 -1.93 -32.53 -18.81
C THR A 366 -2.51 -31.30 -19.51
N GLY A 367 -2.63 -31.34 -20.84
CA GLY A 367 -3.25 -30.26 -21.63
C GLY A 367 -4.73 -30.07 -21.27
N LEU A 368 -5.50 -31.14 -21.21
CA LEU A 368 -6.91 -31.10 -20.79
C LEU A 368 -7.09 -30.48 -19.40
N SER A 369 -6.17 -30.72 -18.46
CA SER A 369 -6.20 -30.16 -17.10
C SER A 369 -6.09 -28.63 -17.03
N VAL A 370 -5.76 -27.97 -18.15
CA VAL A 370 -5.66 -26.51 -18.31
C VAL A 370 -6.45 -25.98 -19.52
N GLY A 371 -7.34 -26.80 -20.09
CA GLY A 371 -8.26 -26.40 -21.16
C GLY A 371 -7.72 -26.48 -22.59
N LEU A 372 -6.64 -27.23 -22.83
CA LEU A 372 -6.13 -27.54 -24.17
C LEU A 372 -6.75 -28.83 -24.69
N ASP A 373 -7.40 -28.79 -25.85
CA ASP A 373 -7.89 -29.99 -26.53
C ASP A 373 -6.69 -30.85 -27.00
N PRO A 374 -6.71 -32.19 -26.85
CA PRO A 374 -5.63 -33.07 -27.32
C PRO A 374 -5.28 -32.94 -28.80
N ALA A 375 -6.23 -32.52 -29.66
CA ALA A 375 -5.98 -32.23 -31.08
C ALA A 375 -5.34 -30.85 -31.30
N ASP A 376 -5.57 -29.90 -30.40
CA ASP A 376 -5.06 -28.52 -30.47
C ASP A 376 -3.61 -28.38 -29.94
N ARG A 377 -2.99 -29.45 -29.43
CA ARG A 377 -1.65 -29.39 -28.82
C ARG A 377 -0.54 -28.82 -29.72
N LYS A 378 -0.72 -28.86 -31.04
CA LYS A 378 0.21 -28.28 -32.04
C LYS A 378 -0.06 -26.82 -32.40
N ASP A 379 -1.22 -26.27 -32.05
CA ASP A 379 -1.55 -24.86 -32.27
C ASP A 379 -0.69 -23.98 -31.34
N PRO A 380 0.14 -23.05 -31.86
CA PRO A 380 1.03 -22.26 -31.03
C PRO A 380 0.30 -21.35 -30.04
N GLU A 381 -0.79 -20.71 -30.45
CA GLU A 381 -1.52 -19.78 -29.59
C GLU A 381 -2.17 -20.54 -28.42
N LYS A 382 -2.82 -21.68 -28.73
CA LYS A 382 -3.48 -22.51 -27.72
C LYS A 382 -2.46 -23.21 -26.81
N SER A 383 -1.35 -23.72 -27.34
CA SER A 383 -0.30 -24.35 -26.54
C SER A 383 0.43 -23.36 -25.63
N ILE A 384 0.72 -22.13 -26.09
CA ILE A 384 1.31 -21.08 -25.24
C ILE A 384 0.32 -20.67 -24.14
N MET A 385 -0.96 -20.51 -24.49
CA MET A 385 -2.01 -20.17 -23.55
C MET A 385 -2.19 -21.24 -22.46
N ALA A 386 -2.14 -22.52 -22.84
CA ALA A 386 -2.21 -23.66 -21.93
C ALA A 386 -0.99 -23.73 -21.01
N ALA A 387 0.22 -23.53 -21.54
CA ALA A 387 1.45 -23.49 -20.74
C ALA A 387 1.44 -22.35 -19.72
N ALA A 388 0.99 -21.16 -20.10
CA ALA A 388 0.82 -20.06 -19.15
C ALA A 388 -0.20 -20.38 -18.05
N LYS A 389 -1.29 -21.09 -18.38
CA LYS A 389 -2.31 -21.51 -17.40
C LYS A 389 -1.81 -22.62 -16.48
N LEU A 390 -0.98 -23.55 -16.97
CA LEU A 390 -0.31 -24.55 -16.14
C LEU A 390 0.73 -23.91 -15.21
N TYR A 391 1.60 -23.06 -15.75
CA TYR A 391 2.63 -22.37 -15.00
C TYR A 391 2.05 -21.49 -13.88
N LYS A 392 0.95 -20.77 -14.16
CA LYS A 392 0.22 -19.99 -13.16
C LYS A 392 -0.38 -20.86 -12.04
N LYS A 393 -0.95 -22.01 -12.39
CA LYS A 393 -1.50 -23.01 -11.45
C LYS A 393 -0.41 -23.65 -10.59
N ASP A 394 0.73 -24.00 -11.17
CA ASP A 394 1.83 -24.63 -10.45
C ASP A 394 2.59 -23.62 -9.57
N LEU A 395 2.70 -22.36 -9.99
CA LEU A 395 3.10 -21.23 -9.13
C LEU A 395 2.19 -21.10 -7.90
N GLU A 396 0.87 -21.12 -8.09
CA GLU A 396 -0.09 -21.03 -6.99
C GLU A 396 0.00 -22.24 -6.04
N TYR A 397 0.22 -23.44 -6.57
CA TYR A 397 0.44 -24.66 -5.79
C TYR A 397 1.75 -24.60 -4.98
N HIS A 398 2.84 -24.09 -5.57
CA HIS A 398 4.14 -23.94 -4.90
C HIS A 398 4.32 -22.59 -4.17
N GLY A 399 3.24 -21.83 -3.95
CA GLY A 399 3.27 -20.60 -3.17
C GLY A 399 4.11 -19.46 -3.75
N GLY A 400 4.17 -19.35 -5.08
CA GLY A 400 4.89 -18.29 -5.81
C GLY A 400 6.31 -18.66 -6.27
N ASP A 401 6.70 -19.93 -6.17
CA ASP A 401 8.06 -20.41 -6.45
C ASP A 401 8.27 -20.73 -7.95
N ASP A 402 8.96 -19.82 -8.66
CA ASP A 402 9.20 -19.92 -10.10
C ASP A 402 10.10 -21.12 -10.50
N GLU A 403 11.04 -21.56 -9.65
CA GLU A 403 11.83 -22.79 -9.91
C GLU A 403 10.95 -24.02 -9.87
N LEU A 404 10.15 -24.16 -8.81
CA LEU A 404 9.26 -25.32 -8.64
C LEU A 404 8.15 -25.32 -9.70
N ALA A 405 7.68 -24.17 -10.16
CA ALA A 405 6.77 -24.06 -11.30
C ALA A 405 7.43 -24.52 -12.62
N ILE A 406 8.68 -24.12 -12.91
CA ILE A 406 9.44 -24.61 -14.09
C ILE A 406 9.58 -26.14 -14.01
N LEU A 407 10.04 -26.66 -12.86
CA LEU A 407 10.22 -28.09 -12.64
C LEU A 407 8.93 -28.91 -12.70
N SER A 408 7.78 -28.29 -12.42
CA SER A 408 6.47 -28.95 -12.49
C SER A 408 5.98 -29.19 -13.92
N HIS A 409 6.45 -28.43 -14.90
CA HIS A 409 6.15 -28.70 -16.31
C HIS A 409 6.66 -30.08 -16.75
N ASN A 410 7.86 -30.45 -16.30
CA ASN A 410 8.49 -31.74 -16.63
C ASN A 410 8.13 -32.87 -15.64
N GLY A 411 8.11 -32.57 -14.33
CA GLY A 411 7.91 -33.57 -13.27
C GLY A 411 6.47 -33.69 -12.74
N GLY A 412 5.57 -32.76 -13.11
CA GLY A 412 4.32 -32.51 -12.41
C GLY A 412 4.52 -31.86 -11.03
N ALA A 413 3.48 -31.23 -10.50
CA ALA A 413 3.51 -30.51 -9.22
C ALA A 413 3.96 -31.36 -7.99
N GLY A 414 3.91 -32.69 -8.08
CA GLY A 414 4.42 -33.62 -7.06
C GLY A 414 5.79 -34.24 -7.34
N GLY A 415 6.40 -33.97 -8.50
CA GLY A 415 7.61 -34.64 -9.00
C GLY A 415 8.76 -33.70 -9.35
N THR A 416 8.76 -32.47 -8.84
CA THR A 416 9.81 -31.46 -9.05
C THR A 416 11.22 -32.00 -8.76
N GLU A 417 11.39 -32.77 -7.69
CA GLU A 417 12.66 -33.41 -7.31
C GLU A 417 13.06 -34.60 -8.22
N ALA A 418 12.20 -35.08 -9.13
CA ALA A 418 12.61 -35.95 -10.23
C ALA A 418 13.13 -35.10 -11.40
N ALA A 419 12.39 -34.07 -11.82
CA ALA A 419 12.82 -33.14 -12.87
C ALA A 419 14.15 -32.44 -12.54
N ARG A 420 14.37 -32.06 -11.26
CA ARG A 420 15.62 -31.43 -10.80
C ARG A 420 16.83 -32.36 -10.94
N ARG A 421 16.65 -33.67 -10.68
CA ARG A 421 17.67 -34.71 -10.92
C ARG A 421 17.87 -35.04 -12.39
N ASN A 422 16.90 -34.74 -13.25
CA ASN A 422 17.00 -34.85 -14.71
C ASN A 422 17.59 -33.58 -15.36
N ASN A 423 18.19 -32.67 -14.59
CA ASN A 423 18.82 -31.42 -15.03
C ASN A 423 17.89 -30.34 -15.63
N TYR A 424 16.58 -30.59 -15.74
CA TYR A 424 15.64 -29.77 -16.53
C TYR A 424 15.68 -28.25 -16.24
N LEU A 425 15.79 -27.85 -14.96
CA LEU A 425 15.89 -26.43 -14.58
C LEU A 425 17.19 -25.77 -15.09
N ASN A 426 18.30 -26.50 -15.10
CA ASN A 426 19.58 -25.98 -15.61
C ASN A 426 19.50 -25.79 -17.12
N ASP A 427 18.91 -26.74 -17.86
CA ASP A 427 18.68 -26.61 -19.30
C ASP A 427 17.80 -25.39 -19.62
N VAL A 428 16.69 -25.19 -18.90
CA VAL A 428 15.84 -23.99 -19.05
C VAL A 428 16.59 -22.70 -18.71
N SER A 429 17.49 -22.73 -17.72
CA SER A 429 18.35 -21.59 -17.39
C SER A 429 19.36 -21.28 -18.51
N GLU A 430 19.95 -22.30 -19.14
CA GLU A 430 20.78 -22.13 -20.35
C GLU A 430 19.96 -21.52 -21.51
N ARG A 431 18.70 -21.91 -21.69
CA ARG A 431 17.80 -21.26 -22.68
C ARG A 431 17.46 -19.82 -22.34
N TYR A 432 17.19 -19.49 -21.08
CA TYR A 432 16.97 -18.10 -20.68
C TYR A 432 18.21 -17.24 -21.00
N LYS A 433 19.41 -17.78 -20.74
CA LYS A 433 20.69 -17.13 -21.04
C LYS A 433 20.98 -17.01 -22.54
N GLU A 434 20.55 -17.99 -23.35
CA GLU A 434 20.60 -17.94 -24.82
C GLU A 434 19.63 -16.88 -25.40
N LEU A 435 18.45 -16.71 -24.79
CA LEU A 435 17.42 -15.77 -25.24
C LEU A 435 17.66 -14.32 -24.80
N TYR A 436 18.19 -14.10 -23.58
CA TYR A 436 18.24 -12.78 -22.94
C TYR A 436 19.65 -12.32 -22.54
N GLY A 437 20.66 -13.18 -22.60
CA GLY A 437 22.06 -12.82 -22.28
C GLY A 437 22.37 -12.64 -20.78
N GLU A 438 21.39 -12.84 -19.92
CA GLU A 438 21.48 -12.79 -18.44
C GLU A 438 20.99 -14.12 -17.85
N GLU A 439 21.11 -14.31 -16.53
CA GLU A 439 20.73 -15.57 -15.87
C GLU A 439 19.22 -15.62 -15.53
N LEU A 440 18.68 -16.85 -15.41
CA LEU A 440 17.28 -17.10 -15.04
C LEU A 440 16.95 -16.39 -13.71
N GLY A 441 15.81 -15.70 -13.65
CA GLY A 441 15.42 -14.91 -12.48
C GLY A 441 16.12 -13.55 -12.34
N HIS A 442 16.90 -13.11 -13.33
CA HIS A 442 17.37 -11.73 -13.35
C HIS A 442 16.22 -10.80 -13.76
N HIS A 443 15.84 -9.90 -12.85
CA HIS A 443 14.81 -8.90 -13.10
C HIS A 443 15.14 -8.02 -14.31
N VAL A 444 14.11 -7.69 -15.07
CA VAL A 444 14.10 -6.70 -16.16
C VAL A 444 12.78 -5.95 -16.02
N MET A 445 12.86 -4.62 -15.91
CA MET A 445 11.71 -3.73 -15.76
C MET A 445 10.74 -3.84 -16.95
N SER A 446 9.46 -3.84 -16.60
CA SER A 446 8.33 -3.57 -17.50
C SER A 446 8.38 -2.15 -18.07
N ASP A 447 7.57 -1.89 -19.11
CA ASP A 447 7.47 -0.55 -19.70
C ASP A 447 6.76 0.43 -18.74
N GLU A 448 5.86 -0.05 -17.88
CA GLU A 448 5.23 0.71 -16.80
C GLU A 448 6.22 1.13 -15.70
N GLU A 449 7.11 0.22 -15.26
CA GLU A 449 8.16 0.55 -14.28
C GLU A 449 9.13 1.59 -14.84
N LYS A 450 9.52 1.48 -16.11
CA LYS A 450 10.35 2.48 -16.79
C LYS A 450 9.66 3.84 -16.82
N ALA A 451 8.38 3.90 -17.24
CA ALA A 451 7.61 5.15 -17.25
C ALA A 451 7.51 5.81 -15.86
N ALA A 452 7.33 5.03 -14.79
CA ALA A 452 7.31 5.54 -13.41
C ALA A 452 8.68 6.10 -12.96
N LEU A 453 9.79 5.51 -13.42
CA LEU A 453 11.13 6.02 -13.15
C LEU A 453 11.47 7.26 -14.00
N GLU A 454 10.99 7.34 -15.24
CA GLU A 454 11.10 8.57 -16.06
C GLU A 454 10.30 9.74 -15.45
N GLU A 455 9.12 9.49 -14.91
CA GLU A 455 8.38 10.50 -14.15
C GLU A 455 9.11 10.89 -12.86
N THR A 456 9.73 9.92 -12.17
CA THR A 456 10.54 10.17 -10.97
C THR A 456 11.78 11.03 -11.27
N GLU A 457 12.49 10.76 -12.37
CA GLU A 457 13.57 11.60 -12.90
C GLU A 457 13.07 13.03 -13.15
N ARG A 458 12.03 13.18 -13.99
CA ARG A 458 11.48 14.48 -14.40
C ARG A 458 11.00 15.33 -13.23
N ASN A 459 10.30 14.74 -12.27
CA ASN A 459 9.83 15.44 -11.08
C ASN A 459 10.98 15.80 -10.13
N SER A 460 12.03 14.96 -10.03
CA SER A 460 13.22 15.27 -9.24
C SER A 460 14.04 16.41 -9.84
N PHE A 461 14.17 16.46 -11.17
CA PHE A 461 14.77 17.57 -11.90
C PHE A 461 14.03 18.89 -11.65
N PHE A 462 12.70 18.90 -11.77
CA PHE A 462 11.90 20.11 -11.56
C PHE A 462 11.91 20.63 -10.12
N SER A 463 12.15 19.79 -9.11
CA SER A 463 12.46 20.23 -7.73
C SER A 463 13.67 21.18 -7.74
N VAL A 464 14.80 20.70 -8.25
CA VAL A 464 16.07 21.45 -8.25
C VAL A 464 15.99 22.70 -9.13
N PHE A 465 15.36 22.61 -10.30
CA PHE A 465 15.14 23.78 -11.16
C PHE A 465 14.26 24.85 -10.48
N GLY A 466 13.22 24.43 -9.75
CA GLY A 466 12.40 25.34 -8.95
C GLY A 466 13.18 26.00 -7.80
N GLU A 467 13.98 25.22 -7.08
CA GLU A 467 14.86 25.70 -6.00
C GLU A 467 15.90 26.72 -6.53
N HIS A 468 16.55 26.42 -7.66
CA HIS A 468 17.46 27.33 -8.37
C HIS A 468 16.77 28.63 -8.81
N LEU A 469 15.57 28.55 -9.39
CA LEU A 469 14.81 29.73 -9.84
C LEU A 469 14.42 30.64 -8.66
N GLN A 470 14.03 30.06 -7.53
CA GLN A 470 13.74 30.82 -6.30
C GLN A 470 15.00 31.48 -5.73
N ALA A 471 16.13 30.75 -5.68
CA ALA A 471 17.41 31.31 -5.22
C ALA A 471 17.87 32.49 -6.10
N LYS A 472 17.69 32.40 -7.43
CA LYS A 472 17.94 33.51 -8.35
C LYS A 472 17.04 34.71 -8.06
N LYS A 473 15.72 34.52 -7.96
CA LYS A 473 14.77 35.61 -7.64
C LYS A 473 15.10 36.30 -6.32
N ALA A 474 15.40 35.55 -5.26
CA ALA A 474 15.80 36.09 -3.98
C ALA A 474 17.04 37.00 -4.09
N LYS A 475 18.05 36.56 -4.85
CA LYS A 475 19.29 37.31 -5.11
C LYS A 475 19.04 38.58 -5.93
N GLU A 476 18.19 38.52 -6.96
CA GLU A 476 17.78 39.72 -7.72
C GLU A 476 17.07 40.75 -6.83
N THR A 477 16.16 40.31 -5.96
CA THR A 477 15.46 41.17 -4.99
C THR A 477 16.42 41.78 -3.97
N GLU A 478 17.40 41.02 -3.45
CA GLU A 478 18.42 41.54 -2.54
C GLU A 478 19.27 42.64 -3.21
N MET A 479 19.74 42.41 -4.44
CA MET A 479 20.47 43.43 -5.22
C MET A 479 19.63 44.68 -5.44
N MET A 480 18.34 44.52 -5.78
CA MET A 480 17.44 45.64 -6.01
C MET A 480 17.15 46.47 -4.75
N ASN A 481 17.03 45.84 -3.59
CA ASN A 481 16.85 46.53 -2.32
C ASN A 481 18.12 47.31 -1.94
N ASN A 482 19.29 46.69 -2.06
CA ASN A 482 20.58 47.34 -1.81
C ASN A 482 20.83 48.54 -2.75
N LEU A 483 20.46 48.42 -4.03
CA LEU A 483 20.53 49.52 -4.99
C LEU A 483 19.58 50.68 -4.62
N GLN A 484 18.34 50.39 -4.22
CA GLN A 484 17.36 51.42 -3.85
C GLN A 484 17.81 52.21 -2.61
N ILE A 485 18.35 51.54 -1.60
CA ILE A 485 18.89 52.18 -0.38
C ILE A 485 20.06 53.12 -0.75
N GLN A 486 21.05 52.62 -1.50
CA GLN A 486 22.21 53.44 -1.89
C GLN A 486 21.81 54.66 -2.74
N LEU A 487 20.76 54.56 -3.55
CA LEU A 487 20.22 55.71 -4.29
C LEU A 487 19.48 56.72 -3.41
N MET A 488 18.82 56.28 -2.34
CA MET A 488 18.24 57.19 -1.34
C MET A 488 19.36 57.94 -0.60
N ASP A 489 20.39 57.24 -0.13
CA ASP A 489 21.56 57.85 0.51
C ASP A 489 22.26 58.87 -0.42
N MET A 490 22.47 58.53 -1.70
CA MET A 490 23.03 59.45 -2.69
C MET A 490 22.15 60.70 -2.89
N THR A 491 20.82 60.54 -2.90
CA THR A 491 19.87 61.65 -3.04
C THR A 491 19.90 62.56 -1.81
N GLU A 492 19.88 62.01 -0.60
CA GLU A 492 19.89 62.77 0.65
C GLU A 492 21.21 63.53 0.86
N ASN A 493 22.34 62.95 0.43
CA ASN A 493 23.65 63.61 0.47
C ASN A 493 23.87 64.63 -0.67
N GLY A 494 22.88 64.85 -1.55
CA GLY A 494 22.95 65.88 -2.60
C GLY A 494 23.87 65.53 -3.78
N THR A 495 24.01 64.25 -4.10
CA THR A 495 24.81 63.77 -5.23
C THR A 495 24.25 64.27 -6.57
N SER A 496 25.10 64.43 -7.60
CA SER A 496 24.65 64.90 -8.92
C SER A 496 23.80 63.84 -9.64
N ASN A 497 22.95 64.29 -10.58
CA ASN A 497 22.17 63.38 -11.42
C ASN A 497 23.07 62.51 -12.30
N GLU A 498 24.20 63.09 -12.72
CA GLU A 498 25.22 62.49 -13.57
C GLU A 498 25.93 61.34 -12.84
N ASP A 499 26.35 61.56 -11.60
CA ASP A 499 26.98 60.54 -10.75
C ASP A 499 25.98 59.44 -10.37
N MET A 500 24.72 59.80 -10.06
CA MET A 500 23.65 58.82 -9.82
C MET A 500 23.35 57.98 -11.06
N TYR A 501 23.33 58.57 -12.25
CA TYR A 501 23.11 57.83 -13.51
C TYR A 501 24.27 56.87 -13.81
N GLU A 502 25.52 57.31 -13.69
CA GLU A 502 26.69 56.47 -13.93
C GLU A 502 26.82 55.35 -12.88
N PHE A 503 26.42 55.59 -11.63
CA PHE A 503 26.30 54.55 -10.60
C PHE A 503 25.22 53.49 -10.93
N ILE A 504 24.01 53.89 -11.32
CA ILE A 504 22.97 52.92 -11.72
C ILE A 504 23.44 52.10 -12.93
N LYS A 505 24.04 52.79 -13.91
CA LYS A 505 24.58 52.20 -15.13
C LYS A 505 25.71 51.22 -14.83
N SER A 506 26.61 51.49 -13.88
CA SER A 506 27.66 50.55 -13.49
C SER A 506 27.06 49.27 -12.87
N LYS A 507 26.00 49.38 -12.05
CA LYS A 507 25.34 48.19 -11.48
C LYS A 507 24.68 47.28 -12.52
N GLY A 508 24.19 47.83 -13.63
CA GLY A 508 23.71 47.04 -14.77
C GLY A 508 24.81 46.46 -15.67
N VAL A 509 26.07 46.93 -15.52
CA VAL A 509 27.25 46.32 -16.15
C VAL A 509 27.85 45.23 -15.26
N GLU A 510 27.89 45.48 -13.94
CA GLU A 510 28.28 44.48 -12.93
C GLU A 510 27.31 43.28 -12.91
N ASN A 511 26.00 43.53 -13.05
CA ASN A 511 24.95 42.52 -12.99
C ASN A 511 23.96 42.66 -14.17
N PRO A 512 24.28 42.08 -15.35
CA PRO A 512 23.46 42.24 -16.56
C PRO A 512 22.01 41.74 -16.45
N GLU A 513 21.71 40.85 -15.49
CA GLU A 513 20.35 40.34 -15.27
C GLU A 513 19.38 41.46 -14.85
N LEU A 514 19.87 42.49 -14.14
CA LEU A 514 19.10 43.67 -13.76
C LEU A 514 18.55 44.43 -14.98
N LEU A 515 19.15 44.29 -16.17
CA LEU A 515 18.64 44.91 -17.41
C LEU A 515 17.25 44.38 -17.82
N ASN A 516 16.81 43.24 -17.26
CA ASN A 516 15.47 42.69 -17.45
C ASN A 516 14.47 43.10 -16.36
N ASN A 517 14.94 43.47 -15.18
CA ASN A 517 14.14 43.83 -14.01
C ASN A 517 13.40 45.17 -14.21
N GLY A 518 12.10 45.21 -13.94
CA GLY A 518 11.26 46.38 -14.20
C GLY A 518 11.66 47.59 -13.36
N SER A 519 11.93 47.36 -12.08
CA SER A 519 12.36 48.38 -11.12
C SER A 519 13.73 48.96 -11.50
N TYR A 520 14.73 48.14 -11.84
CA TYR A 520 16.03 48.64 -12.31
C TYR A 520 15.91 49.54 -13.55
N ARG A 521 15.15 49.08 -14.55
CA ARG A 521 14.96 49.80 -15.82
C ARG A 521 14.28 51.15 -15.59
N SER A 522 13.26 51.19 -14.73
CA SER A 522 12.60 52.42 -14.27
C SER A 522 13.59 53.40 -13.62
N LEU A 523 14.40 52.95 -12.66
CA LEU A 523 15.39 53.80 -11.97
C LEU A 523 16.42 54.37 -12.94
N ARG A 524 16.95 53.52 -13.85
CA ARG A 524 17.90 53.93 -14.88
C ARG A 524 17.31 54.97 -15.85
N LEU A 525 16.03 54.82 -16.22
CA LEU A 525 15.34 55.79 -17.06
C LEU A 525 15.14 57.13 -16.33
N SER A 526 14.72 57.11 -15.07
CA SER A 526 14.56 58.32 -14.23
C SER A 526 15.85 59.13 -14.12
N ALA A 527 16.98 58.45 -13.93
CA ALA A 527 18.30 59.09 -13.85
C ALA A 527 18.76 59.66 -15.20
N LEU A 528 18.62 58.89 -16.29
CA LEU A 528 18.94 59.36 -17.64
C LEU A 528 18.17 60.65 -18.01
N LYS A 529 16.89 60.71 -17.63
CA LYS A 529 16.02 61.88 -17.87
C LYS A 529 16.38 63.08 -17.02
N ALA A 530 16.84 62.85 -15.79
CA ALA A 530 17.32 63.93 -14.91
C ALA A 530 18.62 64.57 -15.43
N VAL A 531 19.53 63.77 -16.02
CA VAL A 531 20.77 64.25 -16.67
C VAL A 531 20.48 64.99 -17.99
N THR A 532 19.63 64.42 -18.85
CA THR A 532 19.35 64.97 -20.19
C THR A 532 18.43 66.20 -20.19
N GLN A 533 17.83 66.54 -19.05
CA GLN A 533 16.88 67.66 -18.87
C GLN A 533 15.66 67.60 -19.80
N GLU A 534 15.32 66.42 -20.33
CA GLU A 534 14.20 66.25 -21.25
C GLU A 534 12.86 66.51 -20.56
N LYS A 535 12.02 67.36 -21.18
CA LYS A 535 10.59 67.47 -20.81
C LYS A 535 9.84 66.20 -21.19
N SER A 536 9.88 65.21 -20.30
CA SER A 536 9.20 63.92 -20.46
C SER A 536 8.60 63.43 -19.14
N HIS A 537 7.93 62.27 -19.18
CA HIS A 537 7.14 61.74 -18.06
C HIS A 537 8.01 61.08 -16.97
N GLY A 538 8.70 61.92 -16.19
CA GLY A 538 9.36 61.52 -14.94
C GLY A 538 10.88 61.61 -14.96
N GLY A 539 11.41 62.03 -13.82
CA GLY A 539 12.81 61.95 -13.41
C GLY A 539 12.84 61.95 -11.87
N PHE A 540 13.93 62.43 -11.26
CA PHE A 540 13.97 62.67 -9.81
C PHE A 540 13.08 63.84 -9.34
N GLY A 541 12.52 64.64 -10.26
CA GLY A 541 11.50 65.67 -9.97
C GLY A 541 10.09 65.20 -10.32
N GLY A 542 9.15 65.32 -9.37
CA GLY A 542 7.79 64.79 -9.49
C GLY A 542 6.90 65.57 -10.48
N ALA A 543 6.57 64.95 -11.62
CA ALA A 543 5.59 65.47 -12.57
C ALA A 543 4.16 65.00 -12.24
N GLU A 544 3.14 65.82 -12.53
CA GLU A 544 1.73 65.48 -12.27
C GLU A 544 1.31 64.14 -12.94
N ALA A 545 1.72 63.93 -14.19
CA ALA A 545 1.42 62.70 -14.93
C ALA A 545 2.22 61.47 -14.44
N GLN A 546 3.40 61.67 -13.83
CA GLN A 546 4.16 60.62 -13.16
C GLN A 546 3.46 60.21 -11.86
N ASN A 547 3.02 61.19 -11.06
CA ASN A 547 2.23 60.95 -9.85
C ASN A 547 0.88 60.28 -10.16
N LYS A 548 0.25 60.61 -11.29
CA LYS A 548 -0.97 59.95 -11.76
C LYS A 548 -0.73 58.49 -12.21
N ALA A 549 0.34 58.22 -12.96
CA ALA A 549 0.73 56.85 -13.31
C ALA A 549 1.06 56.03 -12.06
N PHE A 550 1.82 56.60 -11.13
CA PHE A 550 2.19 56.01 -9.85
C PHE A 550 0.99 55.68 -8.95
N ALA A 551 0.02 56.59 -8.87
CA ALA A 551 -1.24 56.34 -8.18
C ALA A 551 -2.07 55.22 -8.86
N GLY A 552 -2.00 55.12 -10.19
CA GLY A 552 -2.60 54.04 -10.97
C GLY A 552 -2.00 52.68 -10.62
N ILE A 553 -0.67 52.52 -10.69
CA ILE A 553 0.00 51.25 -10.32
C ILE A 553 -0.36 50.85 -8.88
N LYS A 554 -0.30 51.80 -7.93
CA LYS A 554 -0.68 51.53 -6.53
C LYS A 554 -2.15 51.10 -6.38
N ALA A 555 -3.06 51.56 -7.24
CA ALA A 555 -4.47 51.15 -7.22
C ALA A 555 -4.73 49.77 -7.86
N SER A 556 -3.79 49.25 -8.67
CA SER A 556 -3.80 47.89 -9.23
C SER A 556 -3.13 46.84 -8.33
N ILE A 557 -2.52 47.24 -7.21
CA ILE A 557 -1.99 46.30 -6.21
C ILE A 557 -3.15 45.53 -5.58
N GLY A 558 -3.02 44.21 -5.51
CA GLY A 558 -4.06 43.31 -5.02
C GLY A 558 -5.09 42.89 -6.08
N THR A 559 -5.05 43.45 -7.29
CA THR A 559 -5.96 43.10 -8.39
C THR A 559 -5.22 42.68 -9.67
N ASP A 560 -4.62 43.61 -10.42
CA ASP A 560 -3.78 43.29 -11.58
C ASP A 560 -2.33 42.92 -11.19
N ILE A 561 -1.90 43.36 -10.00
CA ILE A 561 -0.55 43.17 -9.47
C ILE A 561 -0.64 42.39 -8.16
N MET A 562 -0.38 41.08 -8.22
CA MET A 562 -0.45 40.17 -7.07
C MET A 562 0.93 39.76 -6.53
N ASN A 563 1.96 39.86 -7.37
CA ASN A 563 3.33 39.43 -7.04
C ASN A 563 4.39 40.31 -7.73
N ASP A 564 5.65 40.08 -7.36
CA ASP A 564 6.78 40.86 -7.88
C ASP A 564 6.99 40.68 -9.40
N ASP A 565 6.57 39.57 -10.00
CA ASP A 565 6.66 39.40 -11.47
C ASP A 565 5.65 40.32 -12.18
N ASP A 566 4.41 40.42 -11.66
CA ASP A 566 3.38 41.34 -12.18
C ASP A 566 3.83 42.81 -12.04
N LEU A 567 4.42 43.16 -10.90
CA LEU A 567 4.94 44.51 -10.65
C LEU A 567 6.12 44.83 -11.58
N ASN A 568 7.08 43.91 -11.71
CA ASN A 568 8.22 44.05 -12.63
C ASN A 568 7.77 44.15 -14.10
N LYS A 569 6.78 43.34 -14.51
CA LYS A 569 6.16 43.41 -15.84
C LYS A 569 5.51 44.77 -16.07
N THR A 570 4.69 45.25 -15.13
CA THR A 570 4.00 46.54 -15.23
C THR A 570 4.99 47.70 -15.34
N LEU A 571 6.04 47.71 -14.50
CA LEU A 571 7.10 48.71 -14.56
C LEU A 571 7.90 48.65 -15.88
N LYS A 572 8.14 47.44 -16.41
CA LYS A 572 8.80 47.22 -17.70
C LYS A 572 7.98 47.75 -18.88
N GLU A 573 6.66 47.56 -18.88
CA GLU A 573 5.76 48.11 -19.91
C GLU A 573 5.60 49.64 -19.82
N LEU A 574 5.66 50.22 -18.61
CA LEU A 574 5.57 51.66 -18.41
C LEU A 574 6.88 52.38 -18.76
N GLU A 575 8.04 51.75 -18.50
CA GLU A 575 9.35 52.23 -18.97
C GLU A 575 9.40 52.34 -20.50
N GLN A 576 8.84 51.36 -21.22
CA GLN A 576 8.74 51.39 -22.69
C GLN A 576 7.85 52.52 -23.21
N ARG A 577 6.87 52.95 -22.41
CA ARG A 577 6.03 54.13 -22.65
C ARG A 577 6.66 55.44 -22.16
N GLY A 578 7.91 55.38 -21.66
CA GLY A 578 8.70 56.52 -21.23
C GLY A 578 8.43 57.00 -19.80
N TYR A 579 7.79 56.19 -18.94
CA TYR A 579 7.58 56.52 -17.52
C TYR A 579 8.72 55.99 -16.65
N GLY A 580 9.35 56.87 -15.89
CA GLY A 580 10.32 56.51 -14.85
C GLY A 580 9.80 56.85 -13.45
N PHE A 581 10.15 56.03 -12.47
CA PHE A 581 9.83 56.24 -11.04
C PHE A 581 11.10 56.43 -10.21
N THR A 582 10.98 57.12 -9.07
CA THR A 582 12.10 57.38 -8.15
C THR A 582 12.36 56.17 -7.22
N PRO A 583 13.52 56.09 -6.53
CA PRO A 583 13.77 55.04 -5.52
C PRO A 583 12.65 54.92 -4.50
N ALA A 584 12.24 56.04 -3.88
CA ALA A 584 11.16 56.07 -2.90
C ALA A 584 9.80 55.63 -3.48
N GLN A 585 9.52 55.87 -4.76
CA GLN A 585 8.30 55.39 -5.42
C GLN A 585 8.34 53.87 -5.63
N ILE A 586 9.47 53.31 -6.07
CA ILE A 586 9.64 51.86 -6.20
C ILE A 586 9.54 51.18 -4.81
N VAL A 587 10.19 51.74 -3.79
CA VAL A 587 10.08 51.26 -2.40
C VAL A 587 8.63 51.29 -1.91
N GLU A 588 7.87 52.37 -2.14
CA GLU A 588 6.45 52.42 -1.74
C GLU A 588 5.61 51.36 -2.47
N LEU A 589 5.85 51.11 -3.76
CA LEU A 589 5.16 50.07 -4.53
C LEU A 589 5.43 48.67 -3.96
N SER A 590 6.70 48.31 -3.74
CA SER A 590 7.06 47.03 -3.14
C SER A 590 6.51 46.90 -1.71
N GLN A 591 6.57 47.95 -0.89
CA GLN A 591 5.99 47.91 0.46
C GLN A 591 4.48 47.75 0.48
N GLU A 592 3.74 48.44 -0.38
CA GLU A 592 2.28 48.28 -0.48
C GLU A 592 1.89 46.90 -1.04
N LEU A 593 2.71 46.32 -1.93
CA LEU A 593 2.55 44.96 -2.43
C LEU A 593 2.81 43.92 -1.33
N THR A 594 3.92 44.01 -0.60
CA THR A 594 4.22 43.08 0.52
C THR A 594 3.14 43.15 1.60
N LYS A 595 2.62 44.35 1.91
CA LYS A 595 1.45 44.49 2.80
C LYS A 595 0.23 43.78 2.20
N ALA A 596 -0.11 44.03 0.93
CA ALA A 596 -1.26 43.39 0.28
C ALA A 596 -1.15 41.85 0.29
N GLN A 597 0.05 41.30 0.10
CA GLN A 597 0.35 39.86 0.18
C GLN A 597 0.24 39.29 1.60
N ALA A 598 0.61 40.04 2.64
CA ALA A 598 0.31 39.71 4.04
C ALA A 598 -1.19 39.93 4.40
N GLY A 599 -1.96 40.45 3.44
CA GLY A 599 -3.35 40.86 3.59
C GLY A 599 -3.54 42.10 4.47
N GLU A 600 -2.52 42.93 4.59
CA GLU A 600 -2.48 44.20 5.33
C GLU A 600 -2.61 45.44 4.43
N GLY A 601 -2.94 46.58 5.04
CA GLY A 601 -3.05 47.86 4.33
C GLY A 601 -4.36 48.07 3.56
N LYS A 602 -4.39 49.11 2.73
CA LYS A 602 -5.58 49.56 1.96
C LYS A 602 -5.80 48.80 0.64
N TYR A 603 -4.78 48.11 0.15
CA TYR A 603 -4.80 47.34 -1.10
C TYR A 603 -4.87 45.82 -0.89
N SER A 604 -4.95 45.36 0.37
CA SER A 604 -5.21 43.95 0.63
C SER A 604 -6.67 43.58 0.37
N VAL A 605 -6.87 42.32 -0.01
CA VAL A 605 -8.12 41.60 0.17
C VAL A 605 -7.75 40.17 0.56
N LYS A 606 -8.15 39.71 1.75
CA LYS A 606 -7.86 38.33 2.19
C LYS A 606 -8.78 37.32 1.50
N ILE A 607 -8.35 36.81 0.35
CA ILE A 607 -8.94 35.65 -0.34
C ILE A 607 -7.87 34.58 -0.52
N ASP A 608 -7.57 33.95 0.61
CA ASP A 608 -6.58 32.87 0.72
C ASP A 608 -7.14 31.53 0.21
N ASP A 609 -8.44 31.48 -0.16
CA ASP A 609 -9.14 30.31 -0.73
C ASP A 609 -8.26 29.60 -1.78
N THR A 610 -7.93 28.32 -1.52
CA THR A 610 -7.14 27.45 -2.41
C THR A 610 -8.02 26.78 -3.48
N GLU A 611 -7.43 26.03 -4.42
CA GLU A 611 -8.20 25.20 -5.37
C GLU A 611 -9.19 24.26 -4.64
N THR A 612 -8.78 23.68 -3.51
CA THR A 612 -9.64 22.81 -2.69
C THR A 612 -10.74 23.59 -1.98
N ASP A 613 -10.43 24.75 -1.38
CA ASP A 613 -11.46 25.58 -0.75
C ASP A 613 -12.48 26.08 -1.76
N VAL A 614 -12.06 26.37 -3.00
CA VAL A 614 -12.95 26.75 -4.10
C VAL A 614 -13.77 25.56 -4.59
N MET A 615 -13.20 24.34 -4.67
CA MET A 615 -13.97 23.12 -4.94
C MET A 615 -15.07 22.90 -3.89
N ASP A 616 -14.72 22.92 -2.61
CA ASP A 616 -15.66 22.67 -1.50
C ASP A 616 -16.69 23.80 -1.35
N MET A 617 -16.28 25.05 -1.58
CA MET A 617 -17.17 26.21 -1.52
C MET A 617 -18.14 26.26 -2.71
N THR A 618 -17.70 25.94 -3.93
CA THR A 618 -18.53 26.08 -5.14
C THR A 618 -19.29 24.81 -5.53
N GLY A 619 -18.71 23.62 -5.27
CA GLY A 619 -19.20 22.33 -5.77
C GLY A 619 -18.78 21.99 -7.21
N LEU A 620 -17.86 22.76 -7.81
CA LEU A 620 -17.42 22.56 -9.18
C LEU A 620 -16.33 21.47 -9.30
N ALA A 621 -16.28 20.81 -10.46
CA ALA A 621 -15.36 19.69 -10.70
C ALA A 621 -13.90 20.15 -10.83
N LYS A 622 -12.98 19.36 -10.25
CA LYS A 622 -11.53 19.65 -10.20
C LYS A 622 -10.91 20.07 -11.55
N PRO A 623 -11.15 19.40 -12.70
CA PRO A 623 -10.51 19.77 -13.96
C PRO A 623 -10.85 21.19 -14.45
N ASP A 624 -12.08 21.64 -14.23
CA ASP A 624 -12.55 22.98 -14.62
C ASP A 624 -11.92 24.07 -13.75
N ILE A 625 -11.77 23.81 -12.45
CA ILE A 625 -11.09 24.73 -11.52
C ILE A 625 -9.60 24.81 -11.87
N GLN A 626 -8.87 23.68 -11.91
CA GLN A 626 -7.41 23.71 -12.06
C GLN A 626 -6.94 24.38 -13.37
N LYS A 627 -7.75 24.34 -14.42
CA LYS A 627 -7.45 25.00 -15.71
C LYS A 627 -7.58 26.53 -15.64
N ASN A 628 -8.55 27.05 -14.89
CA ASN A 628 -8.97 28.46 -14.95
C ASN A 628 -8.72 29.25 -13.65
N TYR A 629 -8.41 28.57 -12.54
CA TYR A 629 -8.32 29.11 -11.18
C TYR A 629 -7.43 30.37 -11.06
N ALA A 630 -6.26 30.39 -11.72
CA ALA A 630 -5.35 31.54 -11.65
C ALA A 630 -5.92 32.83 -12.29
N GLU A 631 -6.77 32.71 -13.30
CA GLU A 631 -7.41 33.88 -13.95
C GLU A 631 -8.72 34.25 -13.23
N ALA A 632 -9.50 33.24 -12.82
CA ALA A 632 -10.68 33.46 -12.00
C ALA A 632 -10.34 34.14 -10.66
N LYS A 633 -9.20 33.81 -10.03
CA LYS A 633 -8.74 34.44 -8.78
C LYS A 633 -8.51 35.95 -8.92
N LYS A 634 -8.11 36.45 -10.10
CA LYS A 634 -7.99 37.89 -10.38
C LYS A 634 -9.35 38.58 -10.41
N ILE A 635 -10.32 37.99 -11.12
CA ILE A 635 -11.70 38.49 -11.19
C ILE A 635 -12.31 38.54 -9.78
N VAL A 636 -12.13 37.48 -8.99
CA VAL A 636 -12.62 37.40 -7.60
C VAL A 636 -11.93 38.43 -6.70
N MET A 637 -10.61 38.59 -6.78
CA MET A 637 -9.88 39.61 -6.02
C MET A 637 -10.32 41.03 -6.38
N GLN A 638 -10.56 41.34 -7.67
CA GLN A 638 -11.09 42.64 -8.10
C GLN A 638 -12.52 42.86 -7.60
N GLU A 639 -13.42 41.90 -7.74
CA GLU A 639 -14.82 42.04 -7.27
C GLU A 639 -14.90 42.15 -5.74
N ALA A 640 -13.98 41.49 -5.04
CA ALA A 640 -13.82 41.59 -3.59
C ALA A 640 -13.14 42.89 -3.12
N PHE A 641 -12.20 43.45 -3.89
CA PHE A 641 -11.63 44.78 -3.66
C PHE A 641 -12.69 45.87 -3.85
N ASP A 642 -13.49 45.76 -4.91
CA ASP A 642 -14.67 46.58 -5.15
C ASP A 642 -15.67 46.48 -3.98
N PHE A 643 -15.93 45.26 -3.49
CA PHE A 643 -16.79 45.01 -2.34
C PHE A 643 -16.24 45.66 -1.05
N LYS A 644 -14.94 45.49 -0.76
CA LYS A 644 -14.25 46.08 0.40
C LYS A 644 -14.27 47.61 0.34
N SER A 645 -14.04 48.17 -0.84
CA SER A 645 -14.09 49.61 -1.10
C SER A 645 -15.49 50.22 -0.94
N LYS A 646 -16.56 49.45 -1.26
CA LYS A 646 -17.96 49.90 -1.15
C LYS A 646 -18.57 49.70 0.24
N THR A 647 -18.13 48.69 0.99
CA THR A 647 -18.75 48.28 2.27
C THR A 647 -17.90 48.52 3.51
N GLY A 648 -16.60 48.78 3.37
CA GLY A 648 -15.66 48.90 4.48
C GLY A 648 -15.26 47.58 5.14
N ARG A 649 -15.71 46.42 4.62
CA ARG A 649 -15.34 45.08 5.11
C ARG A 649 -15.06 44.12 3.97
N GLU A 650 -14.31 43.05 4.25
CA GLU A 650 -14.07 41.98 3.28
C GLU A 650 -15.33 41.12 3.06
N PRO A 651 -15.45 40.46 1.89
CA PRO A 651 -16.55 39.56 1.61
C PRO A 651 -16.48 38.27 2.45
N ASN A 652 -17.63 37.90 3.01
CA ASN A 652 -17.80 36.65 3.73
C ASN A 652 -17.85 35.46 2.77
N GLN A 653 -17.84 34.22 3.30
CA GLN A 653 -17.77 33.00 2.49
C GLN A 653 -18.91 32.85 1.47
N PHE A 654 -20.12 33.32 1.75
CA PHE A 654 -21.23 33.29 0.79
C PHE A 654 -21.06 34.33 -0.32
N GLU A 655 -20.53 35.49 0.01
CA GLU A 655 -20.21 36.55 -0.96
C GLU A 655 -19.07 36.12 -1.89
N ARG A 656 -18.00 35.51 -1.33
CA ARG A 656 -16.92 34.90 -2.11
C ARG A 656 -17.38 33.73 -2.97
N LYS A 657 -18.28 32.87 -2.47
CA LYS A 657 -18.89 31.78 -3.27
C LYS A 657 -19.56 32.32 -4.54
N GLY A 658 -20.29 33.43 -4.43
CA GLY A 658 -20.90 34.11 -5.58
C GLY A 658 -19.86 34.59 -6.58
N MET A 659 -18.81 35.29 -6.11
CA MET A 659 -17.71 35.79 -6.94
C MET A 659 -16.98 34.64 -7.66
N TRP A 660 -16.64 33.55 -6.96
CA TRP A 660 -15.95 32.39 -7.53
C TRP A 660 -16.79 31.67 -8.58
N ILE A 661 -18.07 31.40 -8.31
CA ILE A 661 -18.97 30.77 -9.29
C ILE A 661 -19.06 31.64 -10.55
N LYS A 662 -19.27 32.95 -10.38
CA LYS A 662 -19.34 33.91 -11.49
C LYS A 662 -18.04 33.90 -12.32
N ALA A 663 -16.88 34.12 -11.70
CA ALA A 663 -15.59 34.16 -12.39
C ALA A 663 -15.26 32.87 -13.15
N LEU A 664 -15.64 31.70 -12.63
CA LEU A 664 -15.40 30.40 -13.26
C LEU A 664 -16.44 30.05 -14.35
N THR A 665 -17.62 30.69 -14.37
CA THR A 665 -18.69 30.43 -15.36
C THR A 665 -18.78 31.47 -16.47
N GLU A 666 -18.51 32.75 -16.20
CA GLU A 666 -18.46 33.81 -17.23
C GLU A 666 -17.33 33.58 -18.25
N GLN A 667 -16.30 32.79 -17.91
CA GLN A 667 -15.28 32.33 -18.87
C GLN A 667 -15.78 31.28 -19.87
N LYS A 668 -16.97 30.67 -19.68
CA LYS A 668 -17.53 29.67 -20.60
C LYS A 668 -18.34 30.26 -21.77
N VAL A 669 -18.16 31.55 -22.11
CA VAL A 669 -18.75 32.16 -23.32
C VAL A 669 -17.88 31.92 -24.55
N GLY A 670 -17.70 30.63 -24.87
CA GLY A 670 -17.22 30.13 -26.16
C GLY A 670 -18.18 29.05 -26.66
N PRO A 671 -18.40 28.89 -27.99
CA PRO A 671 -19.39 27.96 -28.51
C PRO A 671 -18.94 26.51 -28.35
N ASP A 672 -19.39 25.87 -27.28
CA ASP A 672 -19.04 24.48 -26.94
C ASP A 672 -19.89 23.49 -27.76
N TYR A 673 -19.26 22.77 -28.67
CA TYR A 673 -19.93 21.82 -29.56
C TYR A 673 -20.12 20.47 -28.85
N GLY A 674 -21.29 20.30 -28.21
CA GLY A 674 -21.65 19.09 -27.48
C GLY A 674 -21.57 17.81 -28.31
N PHE A 675 -20.84 16.81 -27.79
CA PHE A 675 -20.35 15.61 -28.48
C PHE A 675 -21.42 14.64 -29.07
N PHE A 676 -22.71 14.92 -28.91
CA PHE A 676 -23.81 14.13 -29.50
C PHE A 676 -24.91 14.94 -30.22
N GLY A 677 -24.68 16.23 -30.51
CA GLY A 677 -25.44 16.98 -31.53
C GLY A 677 -26.92 17.27 -31.26
N MET A 678 -27.45 16.92 -30.09
CA MET A 678 -28.81 17.28 -29.66
C MET A 678 -28.80 18.68 -29.01
N SER A 679 -29.77 19.52 -29.34
CA SER A 679 -29.99 20.79 -28.65
C SER A 679 -30.54 20.56 -27.24
N THR A 680 -29.90 21.10 -26.20
CA THR A 680 -30.48 21.13 -24.85
C THR A 680 -31.66 22.10 -24.79
N PRO A 681 -32.77 21.78 -24.11
CA PRO A 681 -33.86 22.73 -23.86
C PRO A 681 -33.36 24.01 -23.18
N GLU A 682 -33.86 25.18 -23.59
CA GLU A 682 -33.44 26.46 -23.01
C GLU A 682 -33.94 26.60 -21.55
N ALA A 683 -33.04 26.35 -20.61
CA ALA A 683 -33.19 26.62 -19.18
C ALA A 683 -31.81 26.86 -18.56
N SER A 684 -31.68 27.88 -17.71
CA SER A 684 -30.43 28.08 -16.96
C SER A 684 -30.34 27.07 -15.79
N PRO A 685 -29.13 26.67 -15.35
CA PRO A 685 -28.96 25.78 -14.20
C PRO A 685 -29.61 26.30 -12.91
N ALA A 686 -29.71 27.63 -12.75
CA ALA A 686 -30.42 28.25 -11.63
C ALA A 686 -31.93 27.97 -11.67
N GLN A 687 -32.56 28.14 -12.84
CA GLN A 687 -33.99 27.86 -13.02
C GLN A 687 -34.32 26.37 -12.84
N LEU A 688 -33.46 25.47 -13.33
CA LEU A 688 -33.61 24.03 -13.11
C LEU A 688 -33.54 23.69 -11.62
N MET A 689 -32.62 24.31 -10.88
CA MET A 689 -32.48 24.13 -9.44
C MET A 689 -33.69 24.65 -8.64
N GLU A 690 -34.31 25.76 -9.05
CA GLU A 690 -35.54 26.29 -8.41
C GLU A 690 -36.75 25.34 -8.55
N ILE A 691 -36.82 24.56 -9.63
CA ILE A 691 -37.88 23.56 -9.88
C ILE A 691 -37.46 22.11 -9.55
N GLY A 692 -36.35 21.93 -8.84
CA GLY A 692 -35.89 20.62 -8.35
C GLY A 692 -35.26 19.68 -9.39
N ILE A 693 -34.97 20.17 -10.60
CA ILE A 693 -34.41 19.39 -11.71
C ILE A 693 -32.89 19.51 -11.74
N LYS A 694 -32.22 18.36 -11.91
CA LYS A 694 -30.77 18.24 -12.03
C LYS A 694 -30.28 18.35 -13.48
N SER A 695 -31.04 17.82 -14.45
CA SER A 695 -30.72 17.85 -15.89
C SER A 695 -31.95 17.61 -16.76
N VAL A 696 -31.94 18.14 -17.99
CA VAL A 696 -33.01 17.94 -18.98
C VAL A 696 -32.47 17.61 -20.38
N SER A 697 -33.21 16.79 -21.12
CA SER A 697 -32.95 16.46 -22.53
C SER A 697 -34.26 16.22 -23.27
N TYR A 698 -34.36 16.60 -24.55
CA TYR A 698 -35.51 16.21 -25.38
C TYR A 698 -35.56 14.68 -25.57
N THR A 699 -36.77 14.12 -25.68
CA THR A 699 -36.96 12.72 -26.07
C THR A 699 -36.68 12.51 -27.55
N TYR A 700 -36.42 11.27 -27.95
CA TYR A 700 -35.96 10.88 -29.30
C TYR A 700 -36.90 11.26 -30.47
N ASP A 701 -38.08 11.80 -30.19
CA ASP A 701 -39.08 12.25 -31.16
C ASP A 701 -39.40 13.75 -31.06
N ASP A 702 -38.64 14.51 -30.26
CA ASP A 702 -38.77 15.95 -29.96
C ASP A 702 -40.13 16.41 -29.39
N LYS A 703 -41.02 15.48 -28.97
CA LYS A 703 -42.35 15.82 -28.42
C LYS A 703 -42.41 15.96 -26.90
N GLY A 704 -41.39 15.50 -26.19
CA GLY A 704 -41.27 15.63 -24.75
C GLY A 704 -39.84 15.91 -24.30
N ILE A 705 -39.71 16.14 -23.01
CA ILE A 705 -38.45 16.35 -22.31
C ILE A 705 -38.39 15.31 -21.19
N ASP A 706 -37.30 14.54 -21.19
CA ASP A 706 -36.88 13.74 -20.05
C ASP A 706 -36.16 14.66 -19.05
N ALA A 707 -36.77 14.85 -17.88
CA ALA A 707 -36.26 15.67 -16.80
C ALA A 707 -35.86 14.79 -15.61
N VAL A 708 -34.58 14.86 -15.23
CA VAL A 708 -34.03 14.07 -14.12
C VAL A 708 -33.94 14.94 -12.88
N ASP A 709 -34.57 14.53 -11.78
CA ASP A 709 -34.52 15.25 -10.51
C ASP A 709 -33.22 14.98 -9.72
N TYR A 710 -33.02 15.68 -8.59
CA TYR A 710 -31.84 15.46 -7.74
C TYR A 710 -31.80 14.11 -7.02
N TYR A 711 -32.91 13.34 -7.02
CA TYR A 711 -32.98 11.98 -6.49
C TYR A 711 -32.76 10.90 -7.58
N GLY A 712 -32.63 11.29 -8.84
CA GLY A 712 -32.46 10.38 -9.99
C GLY A 712 -33.78 9.80 -10.53
N ARG A 713 -34.93 10.41 -10.20
CA ARG A 713 -36.22 10.10 -10.84
C ARG A 713 -36.30 10.81 -12.19
N HIS A 714 -36.86 10.13 -13.18
CA HIS A 714 -37.11 10.66 -14.53
C HIS A 714 -38.59 11.03 -14.67
N HIS A 715 -38.87 12.22 -15.19
CA HIS A 715 -40.20 12.78 -15.43
C HIS A 715 -40.36 13.09 -16.92
N TYR A 716 -41.46 12.65 -17.55
CA TYR A 716 -41.72 12.90 -18.97
C TYR A 716 -42.67 14.09 -19.14
N ILE A 717 -42.09 15.25 -19.46
CA ILE A 717 -42.84 16.49 -19.63
C ILE A 717 -43.12 16.70 -21.14
N PRO A 718 -44.39 16.79 -21.59
CA PRO A 718 -44.70 17.19 -22.97
C PRO A 718 -44.05 18.54 -23.31
N ALA A 719 -43.48 18.68 -24.51
CA ALA A 719 -42.72 19.88 -24.86
C ALA A 719 -43.58 21.17 -24.83
N GLU A 720 -44.88 21.04 -25.04
CA GLU A 720 -45.89 22.12 -24.93
C GLU A 720 -46.24 22.54 -23.47
N ASP A 721 -45.86 21.74 -22.47
CA ASP A 721 -46.02 22.02 -21.04
C ASP A 721 -44.73 22.51 -20.38
N TRP A 722 -43.57 22.38 -21.02
CA TRP A 722 -42.26 22.78 -20.46
C TRP A 722 -42.20 24.24 -20.01
N GLU A 723 -42.80 25.15 -20.77
CA GLU A 723 -42.90 26.57 -20.41
C GLU A 723 -43.77 26.85 -19.19
N LYS A 724 -44.67 25.92 -18.81
CA LYS A 724 -45.52 26.02 -17.62
C LYS A 724 -44.78 25.47 -16.40
N VAL A 725 -44.09 24.33 -16.55
CA VAL A 725 -43.23 23.75 -15.50
C VAL A 725 -42.08 24.71 -15.14
N LYS A 726 -41.41 25.32 -16.13
CA LYS A 726 -40.38 26.37 -15.89
C LYS A 726 -40.90 27.63 -15.17
N LYS A 727 -42.21 27.86 -15.14
CA LYS A 727 -42.86 28.97 -14.42
C LYS A 727 -43.52 28.53 -13.11
N ASN A 728 -43.42 27.24 -12.77
CA ASN A 728 -44.09 26.59 -11.65
C ASN A 728 -45.63 26.75 -11.69
N GLU A 729 -46.19 26.83 -12.91
CA GLU A 729 -47.65 26.89 -13.18
C GLU A 729 -48.32 25.51 -13.10
N VAL A 730 -47.52 24.44 -13.20
CA VAL A 730 -47.89 23.02 -13.00
C VAL A 730 -46.73 22.35 -12.24
N ASN A 731 -47.05 21.44 -11.31
CA ASN A 731 -46.04 20.71 -10.55
C ASN A 731 -45.35 19.64 -11.42
N ILE A 732 -44.05 19.41 -11.24
CA ILE A 732 -43.32 18.35 -11.95
C ILE A 732 -43.67 16.95 -11.45
N GLU A 733 -44.10 16.79 -10.18
CA GLU A 733 -44.53 15.48 -9.68
C GLU A 733 -45.90 15.02 -10.23
N ASP A 734 -46.54 15.81 -11.10
CA ASP A 734 -47.73 15.42 -11.88
C ASP A 734 -47.35 14.73 -13.23
N TYR A 735 -46.05 14.58 -13.54
CA TYR A 735 -45.49 14.01 -14.79
C TYR A 735 -44.50 12.84 -14.56
#